data_AF-A0A1I4GGS3-F1
#
_entry.id   AF-A0A1I4GGS3-F1
#
_cell.length_a   1.000
_cell.length_b   1.000
_cell.length_c   1.000
_cell.angle_alpha   90.00
_cell.angle_beta   90.00
_cell.angle_gamma   90.00
#
_symmetry.space_group_name_H-M   'P 1'
#
loop_
_entity.id
_entity.type
_entity.pdbx_description
1 polymer ?
#
loop_
_entity_poly.entity_id
_entity_poly.type
_entity_poly.pdbx_seq_one_letter_code
_entity_poly.pdbx_strand_id
1 'polypeptide(L)'
;MQSSRPDVDAAAAAIKGLWFPVKGSVKSLPEVLTPDETVQALAVAHHDGVMGVLALTDRRVLFRAQGWVGQRLVSHALAEIADLRWAGGLTQGALTLYVAGWAVEFRNMDKRDGQNLADRLQQWRQWYAQHTGPGAQPVPGHPLPGQPLPGQQFPGPAPGAGSPFNAPASDPAPFASPTPAAPAPQQPPQPSGGGGLFGRRRKEAEAEVARLGEELRARTADTEALRAENHRLMAELTAFAGADAARLAQETERLRRTHAEQQAEVQRLDAVLDVKVEAAAERAERELHGTRQMLHDMQVQAQEAERRLAAARSGLVVTDDVALLQEAGIYEYRHPLADAVAYKAELARIKDRYKTLTKNGRAVVGVTEWTVNGSAAEGRRMVRDFSKLMLRAYNAEADAAVRGMKPHRLASLVDRLAKSRETIARLGRTMQIRVTDEYHRLRVRELELTADHLAKVEEEKERRREERERQREEERLEREIARERARLDKERNRLVLALGRARSAGQAEAAQIAELERKLGEIDAEEEVIDRREANRRAGYVYVISNIGAFGESMVKIGLTRRLDPMDRVNELGDASVPFRFDVHALIYSDDAVGLERALHREFEDRRVNRVNARREFFHVAPAQVRDALARYAGQHLLEFHEEPDAPEWRASVAAARSTAGG
;
A
#
# COMPACT_ATOMS: atom_id res chain seq x y z
N MET A 1 -13.92 24.00 20.05
CA MET A 1 -15.25 23.86 19.44
C MET A 1 -15.06 23.84 17.93
N GLN A 2 -15.31 22.71 17.27
CA GLN A 2 -15.55 22.72 15.83
C GLN A 2 -17.05 22.95 15.66
N SER A 3 -17.44 23.99 14.92
CA SER A 3 -18.84 24.18 14.54
C SER A 3 -19.21 23.09 13.54
N SER A 4 -20.31 22.40 13.78
CA SER A 4 -21.03 21.69 12.72
C SER A 4 -21.30 22.68 11.58
N ARG A 5 -20.97 22.28 10.35
CA ARG A 5 -21.09 23.12 9.15
C ARG A 5 -22.36 22.68 8.42
N PRO A 6 -23.46 23.46 8.43
CA PRO A 6 -24.75 22.98 7.95
C PRO A 6 -24.76 22.51 6.49
N ASP A 7 -23.89 23.07 5.65
CA ASP A 7 -23.67 22.66 4.27
C ASP A 7 -22.97 21.30 4.16
N VAL A 8 -21.93 21.07 4.97
CA VAL A 8 -21.24 19.77 5.08
C VAL A 8 -22.19 18.70 5.62
N ASP A 9 -22.96 19.01 6.67
CA ASP A 9 -23.89 18.08 7.31
C ASP A 9 -25.07 17.73 6.38
N ALA A 10 -25.64 18.72 5.67
CA ALA A 10 -26.69 18.49 4.68
C ALA A 10 -26.19 17.67 3.48
N ALA A 11 -25.00 17.98 2.95
CA ALA A 11 -24.41 17.21 1.86
C ALA A 11 -24.01 15.78 2.30
N ALA A 12 -23.60 15.59 3.56
CA ALA A 12 -23.30 14.27 4.13
C ALA A 12 -24.55 13.42 4.39
N ALA A 13 -25.67 14.05 4.76
CA ALA A 13 -26.97 13.37 4.90
C ALA A 13 -27.56 12.92 3.56
N ALA A 14 -27.13 13.51 2.44
CA ALA A 14 -27.60 13.16 1.11
C ALA A 14 -26.97 11.86 0.55
N ILE A 15 -25.75 11.49 0.98
CA ILE A 15 -24.97 10.36 0.43
C ILE A 15 -25.43 9.00 0.97
N LYS A 16 -25.41 7.96 0.14
CA LYS A 16 -25.50 6.56 0.62
C LYS A 16 -24.14 6.06 1.15
N GLY A 17 -24.20 5.05 2.04
CA GLY A 17 -23.00 4.25 2.41
C GLY A 17 -22.03 4.87 3.42
N LEU A 18 -22.47 5.81 4.26
CA LEU A 18 -21.59 6.50 5.23
C LEU A 18 -21.14 5.58 6.40
N TRP A 19 -20.17 4.69 6.16
CA TRP A 19 -19.56 3.80 7.16
C TRP A 19 -18.24 4.33 7.74
N PHE A 20 -17.61 3.55 8.62
CA PHE A 20 -16.22 3.75 9.06
C PHE A 20 -15.29 3.12 8.02
N PRO A 21 -14.23 3.79 7.51
CA PRO A 21 -13.61 5.02 8.01
C PRO A 21 -14.19 6.34 7.43
N VAL A 22 -15.03 6.30 6.39
CA VAL A 22 -15.52 7.47 5.62
C VAL A 22 -16.11 8.58 6.52
N LYS A 23 -16.83 8.21 7.58
CA LYS A 23 -17.34 9.14 8.61
C LYS A 23 -16.25 10.02 9.27
N GLY A 24 -15.00 9.56 9.35
CA GLY A 24 -13.86 10.34 9.80
C GLY A 24 -13.49 11.44 8.80
N SER A 25 -13.39 11.08 7.53
CA SER A 25 -13.13 12.02 6.42
C SER A 25 -14.16 13.16 6.40
N VAL A 26 -15.47 12.86 6.48
CA VAL A 26 -16.54 13.89 6.53
C VAL A 26 -16.36 14.84 7.73
N LYS A 27 -16.21 14.30 8.95
CA LYS A 27 -16.03 15.12 10.17
C LYS A 27 -14.80 16.02 10.11
N SER A 28 -13.78 15.63 9.35
CA SER A 28 -12.53 16.36 9.18
C SER A 28 -12.55 17.36 8.02
N LEU A 29 -13.56 17.34 7.15
CA LEU A 29 -13.67 18.23 6.00
C LEU A 29 -13.70 19.74 6.38
N PRO A 30 -14.38 20.19 7.46
CA PRO A 30 -14.33 21.58 7.90
C PRO A 30 -12.94 22.12 8.29
N GLU A 31 -11.92 21.26 8.43
CA GLU A 31 -10.54 21.67 8.78
C GLU A 31 -9.73 22.15 7.57
N VAL A 32 -10.22 21.92 6.34
CA VAL A 32 -9.53 22.27 5.08
C VAL A 32 -10.33 23.18 4.17
N LEU A 33 -11.61 23.41 4.48
CA LEU A 33 -12.46 24.41 3.82
C LEU A 33 -12.17 25.81 4.38
N THR A 34 -12.23 26.85 3.55
CA THR A 34 -12.21 28.23 4.07
C THR A 34 -13.57 28.60 4.68
N PRO A 35 -13.66 29.65 5.53
CA PRO A 35 -14.93 30.04 6.18
C PRO A 35 -16.04 30.49 5.21
N ASP A 36 -15.64 30.96 4.02
CA ASP A 36 -16.47 31.45 2.92
C ASP A 36 -16.78 30.40 1.84
N GLU A 37 -15.94 29.37 1.71
CA GLU A 37 -16.14 28.25 0.77
C GLU A 37 -17.27 27.33 1.24
N THR A 38 -18.17 26.93 0.34
CA THR A 38 -19.39 26.16 0.61
C THR A 38 -19.39 24.80 -0.10
N VAL A 39 -19.85 23.74 0.57
CA VAL A 39 -19.98 22.40 -0.02
C VAL A 39 -21.32 22.26 -0.74
N GLN A 40 -21.26 21.90 -2.04
CA GLN A 40 -22.43 21.76 -2.90
C GLN A 40 -22.84 20.30 -3.15
N ALA A 41 -21.88 19.38 -3.15
CA ALA A 41 -22.11 17.94 -3.25
C ALA A 41 -20.95 17.16 -2.62
N LEU A 42 -21.25 15.97 -2.10
CA LEU A 42 -20.28 14.99 -1.60
C LEU A 42 -20.55 13.63 -2.24
N ALA A 43 -19.50 12.84 -2.45
CA ALA A 43 -19.57 11.44 -2.82
C ALA A 43 -18.46 10.64 -2.14
N VAL A 44 -18.72 9.36 -1.84
CA VAL A 44 -17.66 8.43 -1.40
C VAL A 44 -16.87 8.00 -2.64
N ALA A 45 -15.53 8.00 -2.55
CA ALA A 45 -14.65 7.65 -3.67
C ALA A 45 -13.38 6.94 -3.21
N HIS A 46 -12.75 6.20 -4.11
CA HIS A 46 -11.40 5.64 -3.94
C HIS A 46 -10.42 6.36 -4.88
N HIS A 47 -9.31 6.84 -4.34
CA HIS A 47 -8.26 7.52 -5.10
C HIS A 47 -6.90 7.07 -4.58
N ASP A 48 -6.00 6.69 -5.48
CA ASP A 48 -4.67 6.11 -5.20
C ASP A 48 -4.68 5.03 -4.11
N GLY A 49 -5.67 4.12 -4.19
CA GLY A 49 -5.84 3.00 -3.26
C GLY A 49 -6.51 3.36 -1.92
N VAL A 50 -6.78 4.64 -1.65
CA VAL A 50 -7.37 5.10 -0.38
C VAL A 50 -8.85 5.47 -0.56
N MET A 51 -9.71 4.94 0.32
CA MET A 51 -11.13 5.31 0.40
C MET A 51 -11.29 6.65 1.15
N GLY A 52 -12.07 7.57 0.59
CA GLY A 52 -12.30 8.90 1.16
C GLY A 52 -13.58 9.55 0.65
N VAL A 53 -13.68 10.86 0.87
CA VAL A 53 -14.81 11.70 0.44
C VAL A 53 -14.31 12.66 -0.62
N LEU A 54 -14.97 12.64 -1.78
CA LEU A 54 -14.83 13.66 -2.81
C LEU A 54 -15.89 14.74 -2.56
N ALA A 55 -15.46 15.99 -2.42
CA ALA A 55 -16.30 17.15 -2.22
C ALA A 55 -16.23 18.09 -3.43
N LEU A 56 -17.38 18.59 -3.86
CA LEU A 56 -17.51 19.70 -4.79
C LEU A 56 -17.89 20.94 -3.98
N THR A 57 -17.07 21.99 -4.05
CA THR A 57 -17.35 23.29 -3.43
C THR A 57 -17.69 24.34 -4.49
N ASP A 58 -18.02 25.57 -4.11
CA ASP A 58 -18.13 26.70 -5.05
C ASP A 58 -16.78 27.14 -5.66
N ARG A 59 -15.65 26.58 -5.18
CA ARG A 59 -14.29 27.01 -5.54
C ARG A 59 -13.41 25.90 -6.15
N ARG A 60 -13.59 24.64 -5.74
CA ARG A 60 -12.72 23.50 -6.11
C ARG A 60 -13.43 22.14 -6.00
N VAL A 61 -12.82 21.14 -6.62
CA VAL A 61 -13.01 19.73 -6.23
C VAL A 61 -11.94 19.37 -5.20
N LEU A 62 -12.33 18.71 -4.12
CA LEU A 62 -11.50 18.40 -2.96
C LEU A 62 -11.74 16.96 -2.50
N PHE A 63 -10.75 16.08 -2.68
CA PHE A 63 -10.75 14.74 -2.07
C PHE A 63 -10.04 14.77 -0.72
N ARG A 64 -10.70 14.29 0.33
CA ARG A 64 -10.09 14.04 1.65
C ARG A 64 -10.32 12.61 2.11
N ALA A 65 -9.24 11.94 2.49
CA ALA A 65 -9.26 10.67 3.19
C ALA A 65 -8.54 10.79 4.53
N GLN A 66 -9.15 10.28 5.61
CA GLN A 66 -8.56 10.25 6.94
C GLN A 66 -8.70 8.85 7.54
N GLY A 67 -7.58 8.13 7.65
CA GLY A 67 -7.53 6.76 8.16
C GLY A 67 -6.30 6.52 9.04
N TRP A 68 -6.11 5.27 9.47
CA TRP A 68 -5.06 4.88 10.42
C TRP A 68 -3.65 5.03 9.84
N VAL A 69 -3.49 4.88 8.52
CA VAL A 69 -2.21 5.00 7.80
C VAL A 69 -1.88 6.46 7.44
N GLY A 70 -2.77 7.42 7.75
CA GLY A 70 -2.53 8.85 7.56
C GLY A 70 -3.72 9.63 6.96
N GLN A 71 -3.42 10.86 6.54
CA GLN A 71 -4.35 11.74 5.83
C GLN A 71 -3.89 11.91 4.38
N ARG A 72 -4.83 11.85 3.42
CA ARG A 72 -4.59 12.23 2.01
C ARG A 72 -5.53 13.36 1.65
N LEU A 73 -4.99 14.40 1.02
CA LEU A 73 -5.73 15.57 0.54
C LEU A 73 -5.31 15.86 -0.90
N VAL A 74 -6.27 15.95 -1.81
CA VAL A 74 -6.04 16.32 -3.21
C VAL A 74 -7.07 17.38 -3.57
N SER A 75 -6.65 18.50 -4.16
CA SER A 75 -7.55 19.60 -4.51
C SER A 75 -7.21 20.21 -5.85
N HIS A 76 -8.22 20.46 -6.67
CA HIS A 76 -8.10 21.14 -7.96
C HIS A 76 -9.13 22.27 -8.02
N ALA A 77 -8.69 23.50 -8.30
CA ALA A 77 -9.59 24.62 -8.50
C ALA A 77 -10.46 24.37 -9.74
N LEU A 78 -11.71 24.84 -9.73
CA LEU A 78 -12.66 24.50 -10.81
C LEU A 78 -12.22 25.02 -12.20
N ALA A 79 -11.39 26.08 -12.23
CA ALA A 79 -10.76 26.61 -13.44
C ALA A 79 -9.59 25.76 -13.98
N GLU A 80 -9.03 24.84 -13.20
CA GLU A 80 -7.93 23.94 -13.62
C GLU A 80 -8.44 22.69 -14.37
N ILE A 81 -9.75 22.42 -14.29
CA ILE A 81 -10.41 21.22 -14.82
C ILE A 81 -10.72 21.43 -16.32
N ALA A 82 -9.75 21.06 -17.14
CA ALA A 82 -9.78 21.16 -18.60
C ALA A 82 -10.78 20.18 -19.25
N ASP A 83 -11.04 19.02 -18.64
CA ASP A 83 -12.21 18.19 -18.97
C ASP A 83 -12.67 17.28 -17.82
N LEU A 84 -13.84 16.64 -17.94
CA LEU A 84 -14.32 15.59 -17.03
C LEU A 84 -15.00 14.45 -17.79
N ARG A 85 -14.89 13.22 -17.27
CA ARG A 85 -15.61 12.04 -17.76
C ARG A 85 -16.16 11.21 -16.60
N TRP A 86 -17.41 10.81 -16.70
CA TRP A 86 -18.05 9.88 -15.77
C TRP A 86 -18.34 8.54 -16.48
N ALA A 87 -17.97 7.45 -15.82
CA ALA A 87 -18.19 6.08 -16.29
C ALA A 87 -19.03 5.31 -15.26
N GLY A 88 -20.35 5.30 -15.45
CA GLY A 88 -21.30 4.64 -14.56
C GLY A 88 -21.61 3.19 -14.96
N GLY A 89 -21.42 2.24 -14.03
CA GLY A 89 -21.85 0.85 -14.15
C GLY A 89 -23.29 0.62 -13.67
N LEU A 90 -23.57 -0.55 -13.09
CA LEU A 90 -24.90 -0.89 -12.53
C LEU A 90 -25.17 -0.12 -11.23
N THR A 91 -24.32 -0.29 -10.21
CA THR A 91 -24.47 0.29 -8.87
C THR A 91 -23.38 1.31 -8.50
N GLN A 92 -22.20 1.21 -9.12
CA GLN A 92 -21.05 2.10 -8.91
C GLN A 92 -20.51 2.65 -10.22
N GLY A 93 -19.67 3.69 -10.15
CA GLY A 93 -18.97 4.28 -11.28
C GLY A 93 -17.63 4.93 -10.90
N ALA A 94 -17.00 5.56 -11.89
CA ALA A 94 -15.75 6.31 -11.74
C ALA A 94 -15.84 7.70 -12.40
N LEU A 95 -15.26 8.71 -11.74
CA LEU A 95 -15.12 10.07 -12.24
C LEU A 95 -13.64 10.36 -12.55
N THR A 96 -13.34 10.71 -13.79
CA THR A 96 -12.02 11.15 -14.23
C THR A 96 -12.04 12.65 -14.50
N LEU A 97 -11.14 13.40 -13.86
CA LEU A 97 -10.92 14.83 -14.12
C LEU A 97 -9.63 15.00 -14.92
N TYR A 98 -9.66 15.79 -15.99
CA TYR A 98 -8.47 16.14 -16.77
C TYR A 98 -7.99 17.52 -16.33
N VAL A 99 -6.85 17.56 -15.64
CA VAL A 99 -6.27 18.76 -15.01
C VAL A 99 -4.87 18.99 -15.58
N ALA A 100 -4.66 20.14 -16.23
CA ALA A 100 -3.38 20.50 -16.87
C ALA A 100 -2.76 19.39 -17.76
N GLY A 101 -3.61 18.59 -18.44
CA GLY A 101 -3.21 17.48 -19.30
C GLY A 101 -3.13 16.10 -18.62
N TRP A 102 -3.23 16.04 -17.28
CA TRP A 102 -3.19 14.79 -16.51
C TRP A 102 -4.58 14.29 -16.14
N ALA A 103 -4.78 12.97 -16.14
CA ALA A 103 -6.03 12.34 -15.72
C ALA A 103 -5.98 11.96 -14.23
N VAL A 104 -6.90 12.50 -13.44
CA VAL A 104 -7.08 12.23 -12.00
C VAL A 104 -8.37 11.42 -11.82
N GLU A 105 -8.25 10.16 -11.42
CA GLU A 105 -9.38 9.22 -11.35
C GLU A 105 -9.87 8.98 -9.90
N PHE A 106 -11.19 8.96 -9.75
CA PHE A 106 -11.93 8.65 -8.52
C PHE A 106 -12.85 7.45 -8.80
N ARG A 107 -12.56 6.29 -8.21
CA ARG A 107 -13.23 5.01 -8.51
C ARG A 107 -14.19 4.55 -7.38
N ASN A 108 -15.01 3.54 -7.68
CA ASN A 108 -15.96 2.89 -6.76
C ASN A 108 -16.91 3.90 -6.06
N MET A 109 -17.38 4.89 -6.81
CA MET A 109 -18.35 5.88 -6.34
C MET A 109 -19.77 5.31 -6.49
N ASP A 110 -20.68 5.58 -5.55
CA ASP A 110 -22.11 5.26 -5.74
C ASP A 110 -22.62 5.92 -7.04
N LYS A 111 -23.38 5.18 -7.84
CA LYS A 111 -23.82 5.65 -9.16
C LYS A 111 -24.63 6.94 -9.11
N ARG A 112 -25.55 7.09 -8.14
CA ARG A 112 -26.39 8.29 -7.99
C ARG A 112 -25.55 9.47 -7.51
N ASP A 113 -24.69 9.23 -6.52
CA ASP A 113 -23.97 10.30 -5.83
C ASP A 113 -22.79 10.82 -6.67
N GLY A 114 -22.11 9.93 -7.41
CA GLY A 114 -21.09 10.28 -8.40
C GLY A 114 -21.65 10.97 -9.65
N GLN A 115 -22.79 10.51 -10.18
CA GLN A 115 -23.49 11.19 -11.29
C GLN A 115 -23.90 12.62 -10.88
N ASN A 116 -24.53 12.80 -9.71
CA ASN A 116 -24.90 14.12 -9.19
C ASN A 116 -23.68 15.06 -9.02
N LEU A 117 -22.51 14.54 -8.65
CA LEU A 117 -21.28 15.34 -8.57
C LEU A 117 -20.75 15.71 -9.97
N ALA A 118 -20.75 14.76 -10.92
CA ALA A 118 -20.35 14.98 -12.30
C ALA A 118 -21.25 16.00 -13.03
N ASP A 119 -22.57 15.84 -12.91
CA ASP A 119 -23.57 16.72 -13.54
C ASP A 119 -23.43 18.17 -13.06
N ARG A 120 -23.25 18.37 -11.75
CA ARG A 120 -23.02 19.70 -11.16
C ARG A 120 -21.71 20.32 -11.63
N LEU A 121 -20.64 19.52 -11.70
CA LEU A 121 -19.35 20.00 -12.19
C LEU A 121 -19.40 20.36 -13.69
N GLN A 122 -20.19 19.63 -14.49
CA GLN A 122 -20.43 19.94 -15.89
C GLN A 122 -21.30 21.20 -16.07
N GLN A 123 -22.37 21.35 -15.28
CA GLN A 123 -23.18 22.58 -15.22
C GLN A 123 -22.34 23.79 -14.81
N TRP A 124 -21.40 23.62 -13.86
CA TRP A 124 -20.46 24.66 -13.46
C TRP A 124 -19.56 25.09 -14.61
N ARG A 125 -18.94 24.13 -15.32
CA ARG A 125 -18.06 24.44 -16.47
C ARG A 125 -18.83 25.12 -17.61
N GLN A 126 -20.08 24.73 -17.85
CA GLN A 126 -20.96 25.37 -18.84
C GLN A 126 -21.31 26.81 -18.44
N TRP A 127 -21.72 27.05 -17.20
CA TRP A 127 -21.99 28.39 -16.69
C TRP A 127 -20.73 29.27 -16.74
N TYR A 128 -19.59 28.72 -16.31
CA TYR A 128 -18.31 29.44 -16.27
C TYR A 128 -17.83 29.86 -17.67
N ALA A 129 -17.95 28.97 -18.67
CA ALA A 129 -17.63 29.27 -20.06
C ALA A 129 -18.56 30.30 -20.72
N GLN A 130 -19.76 30.52 -20.17
CA GLN A 130 -20.71 31.53 -20.65
C GLN A 130 -20.50 32.91 -19.99
N HIS A 131 -20.02 32.95 -18.73
CA HIS A 131 -19.96 34.17 -17.92
C HIS A 131 -18.54 34.71 -17.70
N THR A 132 -17.51 33.99 -18.14
CA THR A 132 -16.10 34.36 -17.93
C THR A 132 -15.24 34.03 -19.14
N GLY A 133 -14.40 34.99 -19.56
CA GLY A 133 -13.46 34.80 -20.67
C GLY A 133 -12.32 33.81 -20.35
N PRO A 134 -11.65 33.27 -21.39
CA PRO A 134 -10.57 32.30 -21.20
C PRO A 134 -9.43 32.89 -20.35
N GLY A 135 -9.14 32.23 -19.23
CA GLY A 135 -8.08 32.65 -18.28
C GLY A 135 -8.55 33.45 -17.06
N ALA A 136 -9.85 33.67 -16.87
CA ALA A 136 -10.39 34.24 -15.63
C ALA A 136 -10.24 33.27 -14.42
N GLN A 137 -10.54 33.76 -13.21
CA GLN A 137 -10.72 32.94 -12.00
C GLN A 137 -12.14 33.09 -11.42
N PRO A 138 -12.65 32.09 -10.67
CA PRO A 138 -14.03 32.12 -10.16
C PRO A 138 -14.21 32.96 -8.89
N VAL A 139 -15.21 33.84 -8.97
CA VAL A 139 -15.69 34.68 -7.86
C VAL A 139 -16.35 33.78 -6.78
N PRO A 140 -16.04 33.95 -5.48
CA PRO A 140 -16.66 33.17 -4.41
C PRO A 140 -18.19 33.34 -4.35
N GLY A 141 -18.89 32.29 -3.93
CA GLY A 141 -20.28 32.39 -3.48
C GLY A 141 -21.37 32.46 -4.57
N HIS A 142 -21.05 32.26 -5.86
CA HIS A 142 -22.07 32.16 -6.90
C HIS A 142 -22.74 30.76 -6.91
N PRO A 143 -24.06 30.65 -6.71
CA PRO A 143 -24.78 29.39 -6.81
C PRO A 143 -25.02 29.01 -8.28
N LEU A 144 -24.98 27.72 -8.58
CA LEU A 144 -25.43 27.18 -9.86
C LEU A 144 -26.96 27.19 -9.96
N PRO A 145 -27.55 27.36 -11.16
CA PRO A 145 -28.98 27.19 -11.36
C PRO A 145 -29.40 25.77 -10.99
N GLY A 146 -30.48 25.64 -10.21
CA GLY A 146 -30.92 24.37 -9.64
C GLY A 146 -31.59 23.43 -10.64
N GLN A 147 -31.31 22.13 -10.49
CA GLN A 147 -31.96 20.94 -11.08
C GLN A 147 -32.51 21.03 -12.52
N PRO A 148 -31.93 20.28 -13.48
CA PRO A 148 -32.64 19.90 -14.69
C PRO A 148 -33.91 19.11 -14.35
N LEU A 149 -35.04 19.46 -14.98
CA LEU A 149 -36.25 18.65 -14.96
C LEU A 149 -36.02 17.30 -15.69
N PRO A 150 -36.74 16.23 -15.31
CA PRO A 150 -36.54 14.92 -15.93
C PRO A 150 -37.01 14.90 -17.39
N GLY A 151 -36.09 14.66 -18.32
CA GLY A 151 -36.42 14.31 -19.71
C GLY A 151 -35.78 15.19 -20.80
N GLN A 152 -34.45 15.12 -20.96
CA GLN A 152 -33.82 15.30 -22.27
C GLN A 152 -32.71 14.27 -22.48
N GLN A 153 -32.68 13.67 -23.67
CA GLN A 153 -31.60 12.82 -24.18
C GLN A 153 -31.11 13.40 -25.50
N PHE A 154 -29.80 13.60 -25.67
CA PHE A 154 -29.16 13.94 -26.94
C PHE A 154 -27.77 13.26 -27.04
N PRO A 155 -27.17 13.11 -28.24
CA PRO A 155 -26.69 11.80 -28.68
C PRO A 155 -25.18 11.57 -28.54
N GLY A 156 -24.77 10.29 -28.61
CA GLY A 156 -23.37 9.88 -28.72
C GLY A 156 -22.84 9.85 -30.17
N PRO A 157 -21.53 10.03 -30.39
CA PRO A 157 -20.90 10.02 -31.71
C PRO A 157 -20.45 8.62 -32.19
N ALA A 158 -20.22 8.49 -33.50
CA ALA A 158 -19.69 7.30 -34.19
C ALA A 158 -18.30 7.57 -34.85
N PRO A 159 -17.52 6.55 -35.28
CA PRO A 159 -16.07 6.69 -35.55
C PRO A 159 -15.62 6.60 -37.03
N GLY A 160 -14.36 6.97 -37.34
CA GLY A 160 -13.64 6.48 -38.55
C GLY A 160 -12.39 7.23 -39.06
N ALA A 161 -11.39 6.46 -39.56
CA ALA A 161 -10.25 6.81 -40.46
C ALA A 161 -9.14 7.81 -40.00
N GLY A 162 -7.88 7.78 -40.50
CA GLY A 162 -7.15 6.80 -41.37
C GLY A 162 -5.80 7.36 -41.94
N SER A 163 -4.78 6.54 -42.28
CA SER A 163 -3.47 6.97 -42.86
C SER A 163 -2.66 5.85 -43.61
N PRO A 164 -1.93 6.11 -44.73
CA PRO A 164 -1.14 5.09 -45.52
C PRO A 164 0.30 5.47 -46.01
N PHE A 165 1.17 4.51 -46.47
CA PHE A 165 2.21 4.67 -47.56
C PHE A 165 3.04 3.39 -48.00
N ASN A 166 3.72 3.37 -49.20
CA ASN A 166 4.66 2.34 -49.81
C ASN A 166 5.53 2.95 -51.01
N ALA A 167 6.42 2.38 -51.89
CA ALA A 167 6.94 1.06 -52.37
C ALA A 167 8.31 1.16 -53.22
N PRO A 168 8.99 0.06 -53.71
CA PRO A 168 10.43 0.07 -54.21
C PRO A 168 10.88 -0.70 -55.54
N ALA A 169 12.21 -0.64 -55.93
CA ALA A 169 13.14 -1.63 -56.65
C ALA A 169 13.45 -1.71 -58.22
N SER A 170 14.67 -2.19 -58.71
CA SER A 170 15.08 -2.83 -60.07
C SER A 170 16.64 -3.05 -60.44
N ASP A 171 17.04 -3.80 -61.55
CA ASP A 171 18.38 -4.52 -61.87
C ASP A 171 19.04 -4.55 -63.36
N PRO A 172 20.26 -5.20 -63.70
CA PRO A 172 21.07 -5.20 -65.03
C PRO A 172 21.81 -6.51 -65.67
N ALA A 173 22.50 -6.53 -66.90
CA ALA A 173 23.24 -7.72 -67.62
C ALA A 173 24.29 -7.55 -68.89
N PRO A 174 25.08 -8.58 -69.46
CA PRO A 174 26.32 -8.55 -70.44
C PRO A 174 26.58 -9.64 -71.66
N PHE A 175 27.75 -9.79 -72.46
CA PHE A 175 28.37 -11.02 -73.28
C PHE A 175 29.62 -10.93 -74.37
N ALA A 176 30.15 -12.02 -75.12
CA ALA A 176 31.40 -12.15 -76.10
C ALA A 176 31.70 -13.47 -77.07
N SER A 177 32.67 -13.63 -78.11
CA SER A 177 33.25 -14.91 -78.90
C SER A 177 34.54 -14.90 -79.99
N PRO A 178 34.83 -15.71 -81.16
CA PRO A 178 36.19 -16.36 -81.68
C PRO A 178 36.69 -16.55 -83.26
N THR A 179 37.85 -17.26 -83.70
CA THR A 179 38.45 -17.45 -85.18
C THR A 179 39.57 -18.59 -85.61
N PRO A 180 39.71 -19.21 -86.89
CA PRO A 180 40.98 -19.71 -87.72
C PRO A 180 40.85 -20.10 -89.34
N ALA A 181 41.65 -20.75 -90.32
CA ALA A 181 43.07 -21.18 -90.83
C ALA A 181 43.22 -21.85 -92.35
N ALA A 182 44.38 -22.20 -93.06
CA ALA A 182 44.55 -22.72 -94.55
C ALA A 182 45.90 -23.44 -95.19
N PRO A 183 46.03 -24.00 -96.51
CA PRO A 183 47.13 -24.92 -97.18
C PRO A 183 47.73 -24.77 -98.71
N ALA A 184 48.48 -25.75 -99.42
CA ALA A 184 49.37 -25.64 -100.72
C ALA A 184 49.74 -26.88 -101.78
N PRO A 185 50.53 -26.79 -102.96
CA PRO A 185 50.68 -27.74 -104.21
C PRO A 185 52.10 -28.19 -104.95
N GLN A 186 52.19 -28.87 -106.20
CA GLN A 186 53.43 -29.37 -107.05
C GLN A 186 53.40 -29.49 -108.69
N GLN A 187 54.38 -30.11 -109.49
CA GLN A 187 54.82 -29.77 -110.97
C GLN A 187 55.22 -30.89 -112.12
N PRO A 188 55.55 -30.58 -113.47
CA PRO A 188 55.71 -31.50 -114.71
C PRO A 188 56.89 -31.34 -115.85
N PRO A 189 56.99 -32.11 -117.04
CA PRO A 189 58.17 -32.25 -118.05
C PRO A 189 58.05 -32.01 -119.65
N GLN A 190 59.01 -32.48 -120.55
CA GLN A 190 59.31 -32.04 -122.00
C GLN A 190 59.25 -33.07 -123.27
N PRO A 191 60.14 -33.16 -124.34
CA PRO A 191 59.83 -32.85 -125.80
C PRO A 191 60.36 -33.81 -126.96
N SER A 192 60.15 -33.49 -128.27
CA SER A 192 61.10 -33.69 -129.44
C SER A 192 60.51 -33.51 -130.89
N GLY A 193 61.37 -33.22 -131.90
CA GLY A 193 61.10 -33.40 -133.36
C GLY A 193 60.67 -32.15 -134.19
N GLY A 194 60.80 -32.11 -135.55
CA GLY A 194 61.58 -32.99 -136.44
C GLY A 194 61.36 -32.97 -137.99
N GLY A 195 61.74 -31.90 -138.73
CA GLY A 195 62.18 -31.96 -140.17
C GLY A 195 61.17 -31.84 -141.35
N GLY A 196 61.49 -30.98 -142.34
CA GLY A 196 61.07 -31.14 -143.76
C GLY A 196 60.21 -30.04 -144.44
N LEU A 197 60.83 -29.29 -145.39
CA LEU A 197 60.25 -28.57 -146.55
C LEU A 197 59.16 -27.46 -146.36
N PHE A 198 59.27 -26.38 -147.15
CA PHE A 198 58.36 -25.21 -147.27
C PHE A 198 57.88 -24.56 -145.95
N GLY A 199 58.40 -23.41 -145.49
CA GLY A 199 58.92 -22.27 -146.26
C GLY A 199 58.05 -21.00 -146.07
N ARG A 200 56.74 -21.17 -145.81
CA ARG A 200 55.86 -20.08 -145.30
C ARG A 200 55.55 -20.24 -143.81
N ARG A 201 55.09 -21.42 -143.38
CA ARG A 201 54.82 -21.77 -141.96
C ARG A 201 55.93 -21.40 -140.99
N ARG A 202 57.19 -21.41 -141.45
CA ARG A 202 58.34 -21.00 -140.64
C ARG A 202 58.30 -19.53 -140.23
N LYS A 203 57.92 -18.61 -141.13
CA LYS A 203 57.80 -17.17 -140.78
C LYS A 203 56.63 -16.88 -139.86
N GLU A 204 55.53 -17.62 -140.01
CA GLU A 204 54.36 -17.54 -139.13
C GLU A 204 54.74 -17.99 -137.71
N ALA A 205 55.40 -19.15 -137.57
CA ALA A 205 55.90 -19.64 -136.28
C ALA A 205 56.98 -18.74 -135.66
N GLU A 206 57.93 -18.20 -136.45
CA GLU A 206 58.95 -17.28 -135.94
C GLU A 206 58.34 -15.96 -135.42
N ALA A 207 57.28 -15.45 -136.06
CA ALA A 207 56.54 -14.27 -135.58
C ALA A 207 55.70 -14.55 -134.33
N GLU A 208 55.06 -15.72 -134.25
CA GLU A 208 54.26 -16.11 -133.08
C GLU A 208 55.14 -16.36 -131.83
N VAL A 209 56.30 -17.01 -132.01
CA VAL A 209 57.32 -17.15 -130.96
C VAL A 209 57.85 -15.79 -130.49
N ALA A 210 58.06 -14.83 -131.41
CA ALA A 210 58.47 -13.48 -131.03
C ALA A 210 57.42 -12.78 -130.15
N ARG A 211 56.13 -12.84 -130.53
CA ARG A 211 55.01 -12.27 -129.77
C ARG A 211 54.85 -12.91 -128.40
N LEU A 212 54.89 -14.25 -128.31
CA LEU A 212 54.82 -14.97 -127.04
C LEU A 212 56.04 -14.66 -126.16
N GLY A 213 57.21 -14.46 -126.76
CA GLY A 213 58.42 -14.02 -126.08
C GLY A 213 58.35 -12.60 -125.52
N GLU A 214 57.53 -11.72 -126.10
CA GLU A 214 57.25 -10.38 -125.54
C GLU A 214 56.18 -10.42 -124.44
N GLU A 215 55.08 -11.18 -124.63
CA GLU A 215 54.07 -11.34 -123.59
C GLU A 215 54.66 -12.01 -122.32
N LEU A 216 55.54 -13.00 -122.51
CA LEU A 216 56.25 -13.63 -121.38
C LEU A 216 57.15 -12.63 -120.66
N ARG A 217 57.88 -11.77 -121.39
CA ARG A 217 58.73 -10.70 -120.81
C ARG A 217 57.91 -9.68 -120.03
N ALA A 218 56.76 -9.26 -120.55
CA ALA A 218 55.83 -8.37 -119.85
C ALA A 218 55.32 -9.03 -118.55
N ARG A 219 54.79 -10.26 -118.62
CA ARG A 219 54.32 -10.99 -117.44
C ARG A 219 55.42 -11.25 -116.41
N THR A 220 56.67 -11.49 -116.82
CA THR A 220 57.78 -11.61 -115.84
C THR A 220 58.00 -10.29 -115.10
N ALA A 221 58.03 -9.15 -115.81
CA ALA A 221 58.19 -7.83 -115.20
C ALA A 221 57.02 -7.51 -114.25
N ASP A 222 55.78 -7.81 -114.62
CA ASP A 222 54.61 -7.66 -113.74
C ASP A 222 54.75 -8.51 -112.46
N THR A 223 55.21 -9.76 -112.56
CA THR A 223 55.44 -10.60 -111.36
C THR A 223 56.61 -10.12 -110.51
N GLU A 224 57.59 -9.41 -111.06
CA GLU A 224 58.69 -8.82 -110.30
C GLU A 224 58.25 -7.53 -109.59
N ALA A 225 57.46 -6.68 -110.27
CA ALA A 225 56.82 -5.51 -109.67
C ALA A 225 55.89 -5.91 -108.50
N LEU A 226 55.01 -6.89 -108.71
CA LEU A 226 54.13 -7.41 -107.66
C LEU A 226 54.89 -8.05 -106.49
N ARG A 227 56.03 -8.72 -106.73
CA ARG A 227 56.91 -9.22 -105.65
C ARG A 227 57.53 -8.08 -104.84
N ALA A 228 58.01 -7.03 -105.50
CA ALA A 228 58.57 -5.86 -104.84
C ALA A 228 57.53 -5.11 -103.99
N GLU A 229 56.31 -4.96 -104.50
CA GLU A 229 55.18 -4.39 -103.76
C GLU A 229 54.78 -5.26 -102.56
N ASN A 230 54.72 -6.59 -102.72
CA ASN A 230 54.43 -7.50 -101.62
C ASN A 230 55.50 -7.42 -100.51
N HIS A 231 56.79 -7.39 -100.89
CA HIS A 231 57.90 -7.18 -99.94
C HIS A 231 57.77 -5.85 -99.18
N ARG A 232 57.36 -4.78 -99.86
CA ARG A 232 57.12 -3.47 -99.22
C ARG A 232 55.97 -3.55 -98.22
N LEU A 233 54.81 -4.09 -98.62
CA LEU A 233 53.63 -4.20 -97.76
C LEU A 233 53.91 -5.07 -96.52
N MET A 234 54.68 -6.16 -96.66
CA MET A 234 55.12 -6.98 -95.55
C MET A 234 56.05 -6.23 -94.58
N ALA A 235 56.91 -5.35 -95.07
CA ALA A 235 57.76 -4.51 -94.23
C ALA A 235 56.95 -3.46 -93.45
N GLU A 236 55.99 -2.78 -94.11
CA GLU A 236 55.08 -1.81 -93.49
C GLU A 236 54.20 -2.48 -92.41
N LEU A 237 53.65 -3.68 -92.69
CA LEU A 237 52.87 -4.46 -91.72
C LEU A 237 53.71 -4.89 -90.50
N THR A 238 54.96 -5.31 -90.72
CA THR A 238 55.87 -5.73 -89.63
C THR A 238 56.23 -4.55 -88.73
N ALA A 239 56.45 -3.37 -89.29
CA ALA A 239 56.71 -2.15 -88.53
C ALA A 239 55.50 -1.73 -87.68
N PHE A 240 54.28 -1.82 -88.23
CA PHE A 240 53.04 -1.52 -87.52
C PHE A 240 52.83 -2.47 -86.32
N ALA A 241 52.96 -3.79 -86.53
CA ALA A 241 52.82 -4.80 -85.48
C ALA A 241 53.84 -4.62 -84.34
N GLY A 242 55.09 -4.21 -84.67
CA GLY A 242 56.12 -3.90 -83.67
C GLY A 242 55.78 -2.67 -82.81
N ALA A 243 55.16 -1.64 -83.39
CA ALA A 243 54.76 -0.43 -82.67
C ALA A 243 53.63 -0.69 -81.65
N ASP A 244 52.59 -1.42 -82.05
CA ASP A 244 51.49 -1.78 -81.13
C ASP A 244 51.96 -2.73 -80.02
N ALA A 245 52.84 -3.69 -80.32
CA ALA A 245 53.46 -4.54 -79.30
C ALA A 245 54.25 -3.75 -78.26
N ALA A 246 55.04 -2.74 -78.70
CA ALA A 246 55.77 -1.85 -77.80
C ALA A 246 54.83 -0.98 -76.94
N ARG A 247 53.72 -0.51 -77.50
CA ARG A 247 52.70 0.26 -76.78
C ARG A 247 52.02 -0.57 -75.69
N LEU A 248 51.59 -1.79 -76.01
CA LEU A 248 50.99 -2.72 -75.05
C LEU A 248 51.97 -3.13 -73.94
N ALA A 249 53.27 -3.25 -74.23
CA ALA A 249 54.30 -3.48 -73.23
C ALA A 249 54.43 -2.30 -72.24
N GLN A 250 54.38 -1.05 -72.72
CA GLN A 250 54.39 0.13 -71.84
C GLN A 250 53.10 0.26 -71.01
N GLU A 251 51.95 -0.06 -71.59
CA GLU A 251 50.65 0.05 -70.91
C GLU A 251 50.48 -1.03 -69.82
N THR A 252 50.89 -2.27 -70.09
CA THR A 252 50.91 -3.34 -69.08
C THR A 252 51.92 -3.07 -67.96
N GLU A 253 53.09 -2.50 -68.26
CA GLU A 253 54.05 -2.06 -67.24
C GLU A 253 53.51 -0.91 -66.38
N ARG A 254 52.81 0.07 -66.98
CA ARG A 254 52.12 1.14 -66.24
C ARG A 254 51.06 0.58 -65.30
N LEU A 255 50.23 -0.35 -65.77
CA LEU A 255 49.18 -0.99 -64.96
C LEU A 255 49.77 -1.80 -63.80
N ARG A 256 50.89 -2.51 -64.00
CA ARG A 256 51.61 -3.20 -62.91
C ARG A 256 52.08 -2.25 -61.82
N ARG A 257 52.62 -1.09 -62.19
CA ARG A 257 53.07 -0.07 -61.23
C ARG A 257 51.90 0.48 -60.41
N THR A 258 50.82 0.91 -61.06
CA THR A 258 49.63 1.40 -60.34
C THR A 258 48.99 0.33 -59.44
N HIS A 259 49.01 -0.94 -59.85
CA HIS A 259 48.54 -2.05 -59.02
C HIS A 259 49.45 -2.29 -57.81
N ALA A 260 50.77 -2.23 -57.97
CA ALA A 260 51.73 -2.35 -56.86
C ALA A 260 51.61 -1.18 -55.88
N GLU A 261 51.39 0.04 -56.37
CA GLU A 261 51.11 1.24 -55.57
C GLU A 261 49.82 1.07 -54.75
N GLN A 262 48.72 0.62 -55.39
CA GLN A 262 47.45 0.32 -54.71
C GLN A 262 47.56 -0.81 -53.68
N GLN A 263 48.30 -1.89 -53.97
CA GLN A 263 48.55 -2.96 -53.00
C GLN A 263 49.35 -2.47 -51.79
N ALA A 264 50.34 -1.60 -52.00
CA ALA A 264 51.10 -0.98 -50.91
C ALA A 264 50.27 0.02 -50.09
N GLU A 265 49.25 0.65 -50.69
CA GLU A 265 48.29 1.50 -49.97
C GLU A 265 47.32 0.66 -49.13
N VAL A 266 46.75 -0.42 -49.68
CA VAL A 266 45.89 -1.36 -48.92
C VAL A 266 46.65 -1.94 -47.72
N GLN A 267 47.88 -2.43 -47.90
CA GLN A 267 48.71 -2.95 -46.80
C GLN A 267 48.98 -1.92 -45.68
N ARG A 268 49.06 -0.62 -46.02
CA ARG A 268 49.18 0.45 -45.00
C ARG A 268 47.85 0.72 -44.30
N LEU A 269 46.73 0.64 -45.01
CA LEU A 269 45.40 0.83 -44.43
C LEU A 269 45.04 -0.31 -43.48
N ASP A 270 45.34 -1.56 -43.84
CA ASP A 270 45.14 -2.74 -42.99
C ASP A 270 45.98 -2.62 -41.69
N ALA A 271 47.28 -2.32 -41.80
CA ALA A 271 48.15 -2.15 -40.63
C ALA A 271 47.71 -0.97 -39.70
N VAL A 272 47.09 0.08 -40.26
CA VAL A 272 46.50 1.18 -39.47
C VAL A 272 45.14 0.80 -38.88
N LEU A 273 44.41 -0.12 -39.51
CA LEU A 273 43.14 -0.64 -39.01
C LEU A 273 43.38 -1.59 -37.82
N ASP A 274 44.32 -2.52 -37.94
CA ASP A 274 44.68 -3.47 -36.87
C ASP A 274 45.05 -2.74 -35.57
N VAL A 275 45.99 -1.79 -35.63
CA VAL A 275 46.40 -0.96 -34.48
C VAL A 275 45.23 -0.15 -33.89
N LYS A 276 44.26 0.26 -34.71
CA LYS A 276 43.04 0.94 -34.23
C LYS A 276 42.05 -0.02 -33.56
N VAL A 277 41.96 -1.26 -34.05
CA VAL A 277 41.11 -2.32 -33.47
C VAL A 277 41.68 -2.78 -32.13
N GLU A 278 42.99 -3.03 -32.03
CA GLU A 278 43.68 -3.34 -30.77
C GLU A 278 43.48 -2.22 -29.74
N ALA A 279 43.77 -0.98 -30.12
CA ALA A 279 43.57 0.18 -29.24
C ALA A 279 42.09 0.39 -28.86
N ALA A 280 41.12 -0.03 -29.69
CA ALA A 280 39.70 -0.02 -29.34
C ALA A 280 39.35 -1.12 -28.33
N ALA A 281 39.86 -2.34 -28.52
CA ALA A 281 39.69 -3.46 -27.60
C ALA A 281 40.25 -3.13 -26.21
N GLU A 282 41.48 -2.62 -26.11
CA GLU A 282 42.07 -2.24 -24.81
C GLU A 282 41.26 -1.16 -24.07
N ARG A 283 40.58 -0.26 -24.80
CA ARG A 283 39.72 0.78 -24.18
C ARG A 283 38.43 0.16 -23.66
N ALA A 284 37.78 -0.67 -24.47
CA ALA A 284 36.60 -1.42 -24.06
C ALA A 284 36.88 -2.30 -22.83
N GLU A 285 38.01 -3.01 -22.78
CA GLU A 285 38.40 -3.82 -21.62
C GLU A 285 38.62 -2.97 -20.36
N ARG A 286 39.25 -1.79 -20.48
CA ARG A 286 39.45 -0.86 -19.35
C ARG A 286 38.12 -0.30 -18.82
N GLU A 287 37.22 0.09 -19.71
CA GLU A 287 35.87 0.56 -19.35
C GLU A 287 35.02 -0.57 -18.71
N LEU A 288 35.12 -1.79 -19.23
CA LEU A 288 34.42 -2.97 -18.72
C LEU A 288 35.00 -3.43 -17.37
N HIS A 289 36.30 -3.25 -17.13
CA HIS A 289 36.93 -3.46 -15.83
C HIS A 289 36.46 -2.41 -14.80
N GLY A 290 36.49 -1.11 -15.15
CA GLY A 290 36.06 -0.03 -14.26
C GLY A 290 34.57 -0.11 -13.90
N THR A 291 33.71 -0.45 -14.85
CA THR A 291 32.27 -0.66 -14.59
C THR A 291 32.00 -1.90 -13.73
N ARG A 292 32.78 -3.00 -13.89
CA ARG A 292 32.73 -4.16 -12.98
C ARG A 292 33.14 -3.80 -11.54
N GLN A 293 34.20 -3.01 -11.36
CA GLN A 293 34.60 -2.51 -10.03
C GLN A 293 33.49 -1.66 -9.40
N MET A 294 32.96 -0.67 -10.13
CA MET A 294 31.90 0.21 -9.62
C MET A 294 30.60 -0.56 -9.29
N LEU A 295 30.24 -1.60 -10.07
CA LEU A 295 29.13 -2.50 -9.73
C LEU A 295 29.38 -3.28 -8.44
N HIS A 296 30.61 -3.75 -8.19
CA HIS A 296 30.96 -4.44 -6.95
C HIS A 296 30.86 -3.51 -5.74
N ASP A 297 31.43 -2.29 -5.83
CA ASP A 297 31.36 -1.29 -4.76
C ASP A 297 29.91 -0.90 -4.43
N MET A 298 29.06 -0.73 -5.47
CA MET A 298 27.63 -0.47 -5.29
C MET A 298 26.89 -1.65 -4.63
N GLN A 299 27.25 -2.90 -4.95
CA GLN A 299 26.68 -4.08 -4.29
C GLN A 299 27.07 -4.18 -2.81
N VAL A 300 28.32 -3.87 -2.47
CA VAL A 300 28.79 -3.84 -1.07
C VAL A 300 28.06 -2.74 -0.29
N GLN A 301 27.94 -1.53 -0.86
CA GLN A 301 27.19 -0.43 -0.24
C GLN A 301 25.70 -0.75 -0.04
N ALA A 302 25.07 -1.43 -1.01
CA ALA A 302 23.69 -1.88 -0.89
C ALA A 302 23.51 -2.89 0.26
N GLN A 303 24.37 -3.91 0.36
CA GLN A 303 24.31 -4.89 1.46
C GLN A 303 24.55 -4.25 2.83
N GLU A 304 25.45 -3.26 2.93
CA GLU A 304 25.60 -2.49 4.18
C GLU A 304 24.36 -1.66 4.50
N ALA A 305 23.75 -0.99 3.52
CA ALA A 305 22.52 -0.23 3.71
C ALA A 305 21.36 -1.13 4.19
N GLU A 306 21.20 -2.33 3.60
CA GLU A 306 20.22 -3.33 4.02
C GLU A 306 20.45 -3.82 5.45
N ARG A 307 21.71 -4.13 5.82
CA ARG A 307 22.05 -4.54 7.20
C ARG A 307 21.74 -3.44 8.21
N ARG A 308 22.07 -2.18 7.90
CA ARG A 308 21.74 -1.01 8.73
C ARG A 308 20.22 -0.81 8.85
N LEU A 309 19.48 -0.99 7.74
CA LEU A 309 18.03 -0.90 7.70
C LEU A 309 17.35 -2.01 8.54
N ALA A 310 17.84 -3.24 8.46
CA ALA A 310 17.33 -4.37 9.23
C ALA A 310 17.55 -4.17 10.74
N ALA A 311 18.74 -3.75 11.15
CA ALA A 311 19.04 -3.43 12.54
C ALA A 311 18.15 -2.28 13.08
N ALA A 312 17.97 -1.21 12.30
CA ALA A 312 17.09 -0.10 12.67
C ALA A 312 15.61 -0.53 12.80
N ARG A 313 15.11 -1.36 11.87
CA ARG A 313 13.75 -1.91 11.94
C ARG A 313 13.54 -2.79 13.17
N SER A 314 14.51 -3.63 13.54
CA SER A 314 14.41 -4.46 14.74
C SER A 314 14.30 -3.65 16.03
N GLY A 315 14.97 -2.49 16.12
CA GLY A 315 14.83 -1.58 17.26
C GLY A 315 13.49 -0.83 17.28
N LEU A 316 12.94 -0.53 16.11
CA LEU A 316 11.64 0.14 15.99
C LEU A 316 10.51 -0.77 16.48
N VAL A 317 10.43 -2.02 15.99
CA VAL A 317 9.36 -2.97 16.33
C VAL A 317 9.23 -3.19 17.85
N VAL A 318 10.36 -3.39 18.55
CA VAL A 318 10.35 -3.57 20.02
C VAL A 318 9.87 -2.30 20.74
N THR A 319 10.10 -1.11 20.17
CA THR A 319 9.63 0.16 20.72
C THR A 319 8.12 0.35 20.48
N ASP A 320 7.64 -0.02 19.29
CA ASP A 320 6.22 0.03 18.91
C ASP A 320 5.40 -0.99 19.72
N ASP A 321 5.90 -2.21 19.94
CA ASP A 321 5.27 -3.22 20.80
C ASP A 321 5.12 -2.71 22.25
N VAL A 322 6.17 -2.09 22.81
CA VAL A 322 6.13 -1.50 24.15
C VAL A 322 5.15 -0.32 24.23
N ALA A 323 4.95 0.45 23.14
CA ALA A 323 3.93 1.48 23.07
C ALA A 323 2.52 0.89 22.98
N LEU A 324 2.30 -0.12 22.13
CA LEU A 324 1.04 -0.86 21.97
C LEU A 324 0.58 -1.52 23.27
N LEU A 325 1.50 -2.13 24.03
CA LEU A 325 1.22 -2.69 25.35
C LEU A 325 0.75 -1.60 26.34
N GLN A 326 1.39 -0.43 26.33
CA GLN A 326 0.96 0.72 27.16
C GLN A 326 -0.36 1.36 26.69
N GLU A 327 -0.72 1.24 25.41
CA GLU A 327 -2.05 1.62 24.90
C GLU A 327 -3.13 0.60 25.29
N ALA A 328 -2.79 -0.69 25.31
CA ALA A 328 -3.66 -1.78 25.79
C ALA A 328 -3.82 -1.82 27.33
N GLY A 329 -3.17 -0.91 28.07
CA GLY A 329 -3.25 -0.81 29.53
C GLY A 329 -2.25 -1.67 30.30
N ILE A 330 -1.35 -2.39 29.61
CA ILE A 330 -0.21 -3.09 30.21
C ILE A 330 0.89 -2.06 30.46
N TYR A 331 0.80 -1.38 31.61
CA TYR A 331 1.74 -0.33 31.95
C TYR A 331 2.87 -0.82 32.86
N GLU A 332 4.11 -0.77 32.36
CA GLU A 332 5.31 -1.01 33.15
C GLU A 332 5.63 0.22 34.03
N TYR A 333 5.50 0.06 35.34
CA TYR A 333 5.72 1.12 36.33
C TYR A 333 7.21 1.48 36.48
N ARG A 334 7.57 2.75 36.24
CA ARG A 334 8.95 3.27 36.34
C ARG A 334 9.33 3.70 37.77
N HIS A 335 8.41 3.57 38.71
CA HIS A 335 8.62 3.82 40.13
C HIS A 335 7.92 2.74 40.98
N PRO A 336 8.60 2.13 41.95
CA PRO A 336 7.98 1.13 42.84
C PRO A 336 7.15 1.76 43.98
N LEU A 337 6.32 2.79 43.71
CA LEU A 337 5.40 3.35 44.71
C LEU A 337 4.10 2.55 44.74
N ALA A 338 3.67 2.15 45.94
CA ALA A 338 2.59 1.19 46.13
C ALA A 338 1.19 1.73 45.80
N ASP A 339 0.93 3.02 46.08
CA ASP A 339 -0.41 3.62 46.01
C ASP A 339 -0.42 5.04 45.41
N ALA A 340 -1.60 5.47 44.97
CA ALA A 340 -1.84 6.80 44.41
C ALA A 340 -1.58 8.01 45.35
N VAL A 341 -1.34 7.81 46.66
CA VAL A 341 -1.00 8.87 47.61
C VAL A 341 0.52 9.07 47.67
N ALA A 342 1.30 7.99 47.69
CA ALA A 342 2.76 8.03 47.61
C ALA A 342 3.24 8.76 46.34
N TYR A 343 2.61 8.48 45.19
CA TYR A 343 2.86 9.21 43.94
C TYR A 343 2.66 10.73 44.07
N LYS A 344 1.58 11.16 44.73
CA LYS A 344 1.30 12.60 44.96
C LYS A 344 2.33 13.25 45.89
N ALA A 345 2.79 12.54 46.92
CA ALA A 345 3.81 13.02 47.84
C ALA A 345 5.16 13.24 47.14
N GLU A 346 5.59 12.31 46.26
CA GLU A 346 6.84 12.46 45.52
C GLU A 346 6.74 13.49 44.37
N LEU A 347 5.58 13.61 43.71
CA LEU A 347 5.30 14.72 42.78
C LEU A 347 5.43 16.09 43.47
N ALA A 348 4.95 16.21 44.71
CA ALA A 348 5.12 17.44 45.49
C ALA A 348 6.60 17.74 45.81
N ARG A 349 7.39 16.73 46.20
CA ARG A 349 8.84 16.87 46.44
C ARG A 349 9.59 17.32 45.19
N ILE A 350 9.33 16.70 44.03
CA ILE A 350 9.92 17.11 42.75
C ILE A 350 9.55 18.57 42.42
N LYS A 351 8.28 18.93 42.66
CA LYS A 351 7.75 20.28 42.43
C LYS A 351 8.43 21.34 43.29
N ASP A 352 8.72 21.05 44.54
CA ASP A 352 9.45 21.99 45.41
C ASP A 352 10.96 22.04 45.10
N ARG A 353 11.56 20.95 44.60
CA ARG A 353 12.94 20.95 44.07
C ARG A 353 13.08 21.86 42.84
N TYR A 354 12.22 21.75 41.82
CA TYR A 354 12.34 22.61 40.64
C TYR A 354 11.90 24.07 40.91
N LYS A 355 10.95 24.33 41.82
CA LYS A 355 10.71 25.68 42.34
C LYS A 355 11.98 26.28 42.96
N THR A 356 12.72 25.50 43.74
CA THR A 356 13.94 25.95 44.42
C THR A 356 15.06 26.25 43.42
N LEU A 357 15.28 25.41 42.41
CA LEU A 357 16.22 25.70 41.33
C LEU A 357 15.83 26.93 40.50
N THR A 358 14.53 27.18 40.32
CA THR A 358 14.01 28.39 39.67
C THR A 358 14.28 29.65 40.50
N LYS A 359 13.97 29.61 41.81
CA LYS A 359 14.24 30.72 42.75
C LYS A 359 15.73 31.05 42.83
N ASN A 360 16.58 30.03 42.88
CA ASN A 360 18.02 30.16 43.04
C ASN A 360 18.77 30.43 41.72
N GLY A 361 18.05 30.68 40.61
CA GLY A 361 18.67 30.98 39.31
C GLY A 361 19.42 29.82 38.66
N ARG A 362 19.28 28.59 39.15
CA ARG A 362 20.01 27.39 38.67
C ARG A 362 19.27 26.58 37.60
N ALA A 363 18.04 26.94 37.27
CA ALA A 363 17.25 26.28 36.22
C ALA A 363 17.78 26.54 34.79
N VAL A 364 18.35 27.73 34.56
CA VAL A 364 18.95 28.16 33.29
C VAL A 364 20.26 28.86 33.58
N VAL A 365 21.30 28.57 32.81
CA VAL A 365 22.61 29.23 32.88
C VAL A 365 22.94 29.88 31.55
N GLY A 366 23.72 30.97 31.58
CA GLY A 366 24.25 31.70 30.42
C GLY A 366 25.46 32.53 30.85
N VAL A 367 26.28 32.97 29.90
CA VAL A 367 27.55 33.65 30.20
C VAL A 367 27.32 35.10 30.66
N THR A 368 27.94 35.48 31.78
CA THR A 368 27.84 36.83 32.37
C THR A 368 29.01 37.76 32.04
N GLU A 369 30.03 37.23 31.37
CA GLU A 369 31.25 37.94 30.94
C GLU A 369 31.02 38.57 29.55
N TRP A 370 30.05 39.49 29.50
CA TRP A 370 29.57 40.10 28.26
C TRP A 370 29.11 41.54 28.51
N THR A 371 29.36 42.44 27.55
CA THR A 371 29.09 43.87 27.65
C THR A 371 28.13 44.35 26.57
N VAL A 372 27.06 45.04 26.98
CA VAL A 372 26.19 45.81 26.08
C VAL A 372 26.68 47.25 26.13
N ASN A 373 26.99 47.87 24.99
CA ASN A 373 27.43 49.27 24.92
C ASN A 373 28.64 49.59 25.85
N GLY A 374 29.54 48.63 26.07
CA GLY A 374 30.64 48.72 27.05
C GLY A 374 30.24 48.44 28.52
N SER A 375 28.94 48.42 28.83
CA SER A 375 28.41 48.13 30.16
C SER A 375 28.24 46.62 30.42
N ALA A 376 29.10 46.08 31.29
CA ALA A 376 28.94 44.73 31.83
C ALA A 376 27.69 44.59 32.74
N ALA A 377 27.19 45.71 33.29
CA ALA A 377 25.97 45.71 34.11
C ALA A 377 24.71 45.50 33.24
N GLU A 378 24.66 46.15 32.07
CA GLU A 378 23.60 45.95 31.06
C GLU A 378 23.68 44.56 30.44
N GLY A 379 24.88 44.08 30.11
CA GLY A 379 25.08 42.71 29.63
C GLY A 379 24.53 41.66 30.59
N ARG A 380 24.88 41.76 31.89
CA ARG A 380 24.31 40.90 32.94
C ARG A 380 22.80 41.07 33.12
N ARG A 381 22.22 42.25 32.87
CA ARG A 381 20.76 42.44 32.89
C ARG A 381 20.10 41.70 31.73
N MET A 382 20.58 41.91 30.51
CA MET A 382 20.04 41.30 29.30
C MET A 382 20.03 39.77 29.39
N VAL A 383 21.13 39.16 29.84
CA VAL A 383 21.23 37.69 30.01
C VAL A 383 20.22 37.16 31.04
N ARG A 384 19.95 37.88 32.14
CA ARG A 384 18.90 37.50 33.10
C ARG A 384 17.50 37.57 32.48
N ASP A 385 17.18 38.65 31.77
CA ASP A 385 15.85 38.87 31.21
C ASP A 385 15.56 37.86 30.08
N PHE A 386 16.53 37.55 29.20
CA PHE A 386 16.42 36.46 28.23
C PHE A 386 16.36 35.07 28.89
N SER A 387 17.16 34.79 29.92
CA SER A 387 17.11 33.50 30.64
C SER A 387 15.74 33.27 31.30
N LYS A 388 15.12 34.33 31.83
CA LYS A 388 13.77 34.31 32.41
C LYS A 388 12.69 34.06 31.34
N LEU A 389 12.84 34.62 30.14
CA LEU A 389 11.96 34.37 29.00
C LEU A 389 12.07 32.92 28.51
N MET A 390 13.29 32.42 28.32
CA MET A 390 13.55 31.04 27.87
C MET A 390 13.05 30.01 28.90
N LEU A 391 13.27 30.24 30.20
CA LEU A 391 12.73 29.38 31.26
C LEU A 391 11.19 29.37 31.29
N ARG A 392 10.54 30.52 31.01
CA ARG A 392 9.08 30.58 30.88
C ARG A 392 8.59 29.73 29.71
N ALA A 393 9.24 29.79 28.55
CA ALA A 393 8.89 28.98 27.38
C ALA A 393 9.08 27.47 27.67
N TYR A 394 10.21 27.07 28.25
CA TYR A 394 10.48 25.68 28.66
C TYR A 394 9.43 25.17 29.66
N ASN A 395 9.10 25.98 30.68
CA ASN A 395 8.12 25.59 31.69
C ASN A 395 6.69 25.51 31.13
N ALA A 396 6.32 26.37 30.17
CA ALA A 396 5.02 26.26 29.50
C ALA A 396 4.88 24.94 28.72
N GLU A 397 5.93 24.50 28.02
CA GLU A 397 5.95 23.20 27.33
C GLU A 397 5.87 22.03 28.33
N ALA A 398 6.69 22.05 29.40
CA ALA A 398 6.64 21.03 30.44
C ALA A 398 5.28 20.95 31.15
N ASP A 399 4.66 22.09 31.48
CA ASP A 399 3.32 22.14 32.08
C ASP A 399 2.23 21.71 31.09
N ALA A 400 2.42 21.90 29.78
CA ALA A 400 1.56 21.35 28.74
C ALA A 400 1.71 19.83 28.61
N ALA A 401 2.94 19.31 28.71
CA ALA A 401 3.22 17.88 28.71
C ALA A 401 2.64 17.16 29.95
N VAL A 402 2.78 17.74 31.15
CA VAL A 402 2.15 17.22 32.38
C VAL A 402 0.62 17.26 32.28
N ARG A 403 0.03 18.39 31.87
CA ARG A 403 -1.43 18.52 31.70
C ARG A 403 -2.00 17.60 30.62
N GLY A 404 -1.21 17.34 29.58
CA GLY A 404 -1.55 16.44 28.49
C GLY A 404 -1.13 14.98 28.71
N MET A 405 -0.67 14.61 29.90
CA MET A 405 -0.10 13.28 30.13
C MET A 405 -1.14 12.17 29.90
N LYS A 406 -0.69 11.11 29.22
CA LYS A 406 -1.30 9.78 29.17
C LYS A 406 -0.16 8.78 29.24
N PRO A 407 -0.29 7.61 29.91
CA PRO A 407 0.81 6.68 30.11
C PRO A 407 1.59 6.34 28.83
N HIS A 408 0.91 5.87 27.76
CA HIS A 408 1.52 5.58 26.45
C HIS A 408 2.18 6.77 25.75
N ARG A 409 1.85 8.02 26.10
CA ARG A 409 2.45 9.22 25.47
C ARG A 409 3.75 9.67 26.13
N LEU A 410 4.16 9.05 27.24
CA LEU A 410 5.32 9.49 28.03
C LEU A 410 6.57 9.73 27.17
N ALA A 411 6.97 8.76 26.33
CA ALA A 411 8.13 8.88 25.46
C ALA A 411 8.03 10.10 24.53
N SER A 412 6.92 10.24 23.79
CA SER A 412 6.67 11.38 22.89
C SER A 412 6.69 12.75 23.57
N LEU A 413 6.37 12.82 24.86
CA LEU A 413 6.34 14.03 25.66
C LEU A 413 7.71 14.38 26.25
N VAL A 414 8.50 13.37 26.65
CA VAL A 414 9.90 13.53 27.04
C VAL A 414 10.73 13.99 25.84
N ASP A 415 10.53 13.38 24.67
CA ASP A 415 11.14 13.76 23.39
C ASP A 415 10.88 15.23 23.03
N ARG A 416 9.62 15.66 23.18
CA ARG A 416 9.23 17.05 22.91
C ARG A 416 9.89 18.02 23.89
N LEU A 417 10.01 17.63 25.17
CA LEU A 417 10.68 18.43 26.18
C LEU A 417 12.20 18.54 25.93
N ALA A 418 12.83 17.47 25.41
CA ALA A 418 14.22 17.50 24.94
C ALA A 418 14.39 18.45 23.73
N LYS A 419 13.54 18.31 22.69
CA LYS A 419 13.54 19.19 21.50
C LYS A 419 13.27 20.67 21.84
N SER A 420 12.48 20.94 22.88
CA SER A 420 12.28 22.27 23.46
C SER A 420 13.55 22.81 24.13
N ARG A 421 14.24 21.99 24.94
CA ARG A 421 15.54 22.31 25.55
C ARG A 421 16.61 22.62 24.49
N GLU A 422 16.70 21.81 23.44
CA GLU A 422 17.61 22.01 22.30
C GLU A 422 17.31 23.29 21.53
N THR A 423 16.03 23.57 21.27
CA THR A 423 15.59 24.81 20.62
C THR A 423 15.97 26.04 21.43
N ILE A 424 15.82 25.98 22.77
CA ILE A 424 16.27 27.05 23.67
C ILE A 424 17.80 27.22 23.64
N ALA A 425 18.57 26.12 23.67
CA ALA A 425 20.04 26.20 23.55
C ALA A 425 20.49 26.76 22.19
N ARG A 426 19.76 26.45 21.11
CA ARG A 426 20.01 26.98 19.76
C ARG A 426 19.70 28.47 19.65
N LEU A 427 18.58 28.93 20.18
CA LEU A 427 18.21 30.35 20.23
C LEU A 427 19.07 31.15 21.21
N GLY A 428 19.48 30.53 22.31
CA GLY A 428 20.33 31.10 23.35
C GLY A 428 21.83 31.14 23.02
N ARG A 429 22.25 30.56 21.89
CA ARG A 429 23.67 30.28 21.53
C ARG A 429 24.60 31.47 21.77
N THR A 430 24.25 32.67 21.30
CA THR A 430 25.08 33.89 21.41
C THR A 430 25.37 34.30 22.85
N MET A 431 24.44 34.03 23.78
CA MET A 431 24.58 34.28 25.23
C MET A 431 24.90 32.98 26.01
N GLN A 432 25.13 31.87 25.29
CA GLN A 432 25.27 30.51 25.80
C GLN A 432 24.13 30.08 26.76
N ILE A 433 22.92 30.61 26.57
CA ILE A 433 21.76 30.35 27.44
C ILE A 433 21.26 28.92 27.23
N ARG A 434 21.29 28.09 28.27
CA ARG A 434 20.82 26.69 28.26
C ARG A 434 20.09 26.30 29.54
N VAL A 435 19.06 25.46 29.42
CA VAL A 435 18.42 24.78 30.56
C VAL A 435 19.41 23.77 31.15
N THR A 436 19.57 23.74 32.47
CA THR A 436 20.52 22.84 33.14
C THR A 436 20.05 21.40 33.14
N ASP A 437 21.01 20.47 33.11
CA ASP A 437 20.75 19.02 33.07
C ASP A 437 20.01 18.53 34.32
N GLU A 438 20.31 19.13 35.48
CA GLU A 438 19.60 18.93 36.74
C GLU A 438 18.11 19.31 36.63
N TYR A 439 17.81 20.49 36.09
CA TYR A 439 16.44 20.99 35.93
C TYR A 439 15.65 20.20 34.88
N HIS A 440 16.31 19.83 33.78
CA HIS A 440 15.71 19.00 32.73
C HIS A 440 15.34 17.61 33.26
N ARG A 441 16.27 16.92 33.95
CA ARG A 441 16.03 15.60 34.56
C ARG A 441 14.90 15.63 35.58
N LEU A 442 14.78 16.69 36.39
CA LEU A 442 13.66 16.83 37.33
C LEU A 442 12.30 16.96 36.65
N ARG A 443 12.21 17.68 35.52
CA ARG A 443 10.96 17.80 34.75
C ARG A 443 10.64 16.53 33.94
N VAL A 444 11.66 15.79 33.48
CA VAL A 444 11.46 14.44 32.92
C VAL A 444 10.93 13.47 34.00
N ARG A 445 11.50 13.47 35.21
CA ARG A 445 11.00 12.65 36.33
C ARG A 445 9.59 13.04 36.79
N GLU A 446 9.20 14.31 36.68
CA GLU A 446 7.80 14.74 36.88
C GLU A 446 6.86 14.12 35.84
N LEU A 447 7.25 14.03 34.56
CA LEU A 447 6.47 13.38 33.51
C LEU A 447 6.35 11.87 33.76
N GLU A 448 7.46 11.17 34.04
CA GLU A 448 7.48 9.74 34.37
C GLU A 448 6.54 9.43 35.55
N LEU A 449 6.70 10.16 36.66
CA LEU A 449 5.93 9.95 37.88
C LEU A 449 4.45 10.33 37.70
N THR A 450 4.13 11.25 36.79
CA THR A 450 2.74 11.56 36.41
C THR A 450 2.12 10.44 35.56
N ALA A 451 2.88 9.82 34.66
CA ALA A 451 2.42 8.67 33.88
C ALA A 451 2.14 7.46 34.79
N ASP A 452 3.09 7.12 35.67
CA ASP A 452 2.93 6.06 36.68
C ASP A 452 1.72 6.32 37.59
N HIS A 453 1.54 7.56 38.06
CA HIS A 453 0.40 7.95 38.91
C HIS A 453 -0.95 7.75 38.20
N LEU A 454 -1.06 8.17 36.94
CA LEU A 454 -2.30 8.05 36.17
C LEU A 454 -2.64 6.58 35.86
N ALA A 455 -1.64 5.74 35.59
CA ALA A 455 -1.83 4.30 35.44
C ALA A 455 -2.36 3.68 36.75
N LYS A 456 -1.75 4.00 37.89
CA LYS A 456 -2.16 3.47 39.21
C LYS A 456 -3.57 3.89 39.59
N VAL A 457 -3.96 5.13 39.32
CA VAL A 457 -5.31 5.64 39.58
C VAL A 457 -6.37 4.94 38.71
N GLU A 458 -6.05 4.58 37.47
CA GLU A 458 -6.97 3.83 36.61
C GLU A 458 -7.10 2.36 37.06
N GLU A 459 -5.99 1.72 37.46
CA GLU A 459 -5.98 0.37 38.05
C GLU A 459 -6.85 0.31 39.33
N GLU A 460 -6.64 1.24 40.28
CA GLU A 460 -7.45 1.37 41.50
C GLU A 460 -8.94 1.62 41.18
N LYS A 461 -9.24 2.40 40.13
CA LYS A 461 -10.59 2.73 39.69
C LYS A 461 -11.32 1.53 39.09
N GLU A 462 -10.66 0.73 38.25
CA GLU A 462 -11.26 -0.48 37.69
C GLU A 462 -11.43 -1.57 38.75
N ARG A 463 -10.44 -1.77 39.65
CA ARG A 463 -10.58 -2.71 40.77
C ARG A 463 -11.82 -2.40 41.62
N ARG A 464 -12.06 -1.11 41.91
CA ARG A 464 -13.24 -0.61 42.64
C ARG A 464 -14.56 -0.73 41.83
N ARG A 465 -14.52 -0.75 40.49
CA ARG A 465 -15.71 -1.06 39.67
C ARG A 465 -16.09 -2.52 39.83
N GLU A 466 -15.13 -3.43 39.61
CA GLU A 466 -15.36 -4.87 39.74
C GLU A 466 -15.77 -5.28 41.18
N GLU A 467 -15.23 -4.62 42.21
CA GLU A 467 -15.66 -4.78 43.61
C GLU A 467 -17.15 -4.43 43.79
N ARG A 468 -17.61 -3.32 43.20
CA ARG A 468 -19.02 -2.88 43.24
C ARG A 468 -19.94 -3.74 42.39
N GLU A 469 -19.44 -4.29 41.29
CA GLU A 469 -20.20 -5.20 40.42
C GLU A 469 -20.45 -6.54 41.12
N ARG A 470 -19.43 -7.10 41.80
CA ARG A 470 -19.61 -8.26 42.70
C ARG A 470 -20.63 -7.99 43.80
N GLN A 471 -20.52 -6.88 44.52
CA GLN A 471 -21.49 -6.48 45.56
C GLN A 471 -22.92 -6.39 45.02
N ARG A 472 -23.12 -5.83 43.83
CA ARG A 472 -24.43 -5.74 43.17
C ARG A 472 -24.98 -7.09 42.73
N GLU A 473 -24.12 -8.04 42.39
CA GLU A 473 -24.52 -9.40 42.03
C GLU A 473 -24.91 -10.21 43.27
N GLU A 474 -24.21 -10.01 44.38
CA GLU A 474 -24.55 -10.56 45.70
C GLU A 474 -25.88 -9.98 46.22
N GLU A 475 -26.06 -8.65 46.18
CA GLU A 475 -27.34 -7.99 46.48
C GLU A 475 -28.50 -8.47 45.58
N ARG A 476 -28.23 -8.83 44.32
CA ARG A 476 -29.26 -9.40 43.42
C ARG A 476 -29.66 -10.80 43.89
N LEU A 477 -28.67 -11.65 44.14
CA LEU A 477 -28.88 -13.03 44.59
C LEU A 477 -29.65 -13.09 45.92
N GLU A 478 -29.28 -12.26 46.90
CA GLU A 478 -30.01 -12.17 48.18
C GLU A 478 -31.48 -11.77 47.97
N ARG A 479 -31.75 -10.82 47.06
CA ARG A 479 -33.12 -10.39 46.72
C ARG A 479 -33.89 -11.43 45.90
N GLU A 480 -33.21 -12.24 45.10
CA GLU A 480 -33.76 -13.35 44.32
C GLU A 480 -34.24 -14.46 45.26
N ILE A 481 -33.36 -14.93 46.16
CA ILE A 481 -33.69 -15.96 47.15
C ILE A 481 -34.76 -15.48 48.13
N ALA A 482 -34.67 -14.24 48.63
CA ALA A 482 -35.68 -13.68 49.53
C ALA A 482 -37.07 -13.54 48.88
N ARG A 483 -37.15 -13.33 47.56
CA ARG A 483 -38.42 -13.34 46.82
C ARG A 483 -39.00 -14.74 46.71
N GLU A 484 -38.15 -15.73 46.41
CA GLU A 484 -38.62 -17.10 46.18
C GLU A 484 -39.02 -17.80 47.48
N ARG A 485 -38.25 -17.64 48.57
CA ARG A 485 -38.71 -18.02 49.92
C ARG A 485 -40.07 -17.38 50.23
N ALA A 486 -40.20 -16.07 50.03
CA ALA A 486 -41.45 -15.35 50.26
C ALA A 486 -42.59 -15.68 49.25
N ARG A 487 -42.33 -16.50 48.22
CA ARG A 487 -43.36 -17.13 47.36
C ARG A 487 -43.75 -18.49 47.94
N LEU A 488 -42.78 -19.36 48.19
CA LEU A 488 -42.96 -20.68 48.79
C LEU A 488 -43.71 -20.59 50.12
N ASP A 489 -43.32 -19.67 51.02
CA ASP A 489 -44.02 -19.35 52.27
C ASP A 489 -45.53 -19.14 52.07
N LYS A 490 -45.91 -18.35 51.05
CA LYS A 490 -47.32 -18.02 50.78
C LYS A 490 -48.08 -19.21 50.23
N GLU A 491 -47.44 -20.02 49.39
CA GLU A 491 -48.06 -21.22 48.81
C GLU A 491 -48.20 -22.34 49.84
N ARG A 492 -47.18 -22.57 50.67
CA ARG A 492 -47.20 -23.47 51.84
C ARG A 492 -48.30 -23.06 52.82
N ASN A 493 -48.38 -21.79 53.20
CA ASN A 493 -49.46 -21.28 54.06
C ASN A 493 -50.85 -21.49 53.43
N ARG A 494 -51.00 -21.27 52.12
CA ARG A 494 -52.25 -21.52 51.39
C ARG A 494 -52.63 -23.01 51.42
N LEU A 495 -51.68 -23.92 51.22
CA LEU A 495 -51.89 -25.36 51.26
C LEU A 495 -52.21 -25.85 52.68
N VAL A 496 -51.48 -25.41 53.72
CA VAL A 496 -51.78 -25.73 55.13
C VAL A 496 -53.19 -25.26 55.50
N LEU A 497 -53.60 -24.05 55.11
CA LEU A 497 -54.95 -23.54 55.32
C LEU A 497 -56.03 -24.26 54.48
N ALA A 498 -55.67 -24.92 53.38
CA ALA A 498 -56.59 -25.78 52.62
C ALA A 498 -56.72 -27.16 53.30
N LEU A 499 -55.60 -27.78 53.64
CA LEU A 499 -55.49 -29.07 54.32
C LEU A 499 -56.19 -29.06 55.69
N GLY A 500 -56.00 -28.00 56.47
CA GLY A 500 -56.69 -27.80 57.75
C GLY A 500 -58.21 -27.72 57.59
N ARG A 501 -58.72 -27.09 56.51
CA ARG A 501 -60.16 -27.05 56.21
C ARG A 501 -60.69 -28.38 55.70
N ALA A 502 -59.96 -29.06 54.81
CA ALA A 502 -60.31 -30.40 54.32
C ALA A 502 -60.44 -31.41 55.47
N ARG A 503 -59.46 -31.45 56.38
CA ARG A 503 -59.44 -32.33 57.56
C ARG A 503 -60.54 -32.00 58.58
N SER A 504 -60.88 -30.72 58.78
CA SER A 504 -61.90 -30.31 59.77
C SER A 504 -63.34 -30.35 59.26
N ALA A 505 -63.56 -30.31 57.95
CA ALA A 505 -64.89 -30.42 57.36
C ALA A 505 -65.44 -31.87 57.35
N GLY A 506 -64.58 -32.88 57.47
CA GLY A 506 -64.97 -34.30 57.50
C GLY A 506 -65.54 -34.88 56.19
N GLN A 507 -65.70 -34.04 55.15
CA GLN A 507 -66.29 -34.40 53.84
C GLN A 507 -65.28 -34.40 52.69
N ALA A 508 -63.99 -34.13 52.95
CA ALA A 508 -62.95 -34.22 51.93
C ALA A 508 -62.56 -35.69 51.68
N GLU A 509 -62.50 -36.11 50.42
CA GLU A 509 -62.01 -37.44 50.06
C GLU A 509 -60.54 -37.60 50.47
N ALA A 510 -60.15 -38.81 50.89
CA ALA A 510 -58.76 -39.11 51.29
C ALA A 510 -57.74 -38.78 50.18
N ALA A 511 -58.12 -38.94 48.91
CA ALA A 511 -57.30 -38.56 47.76
C ALA A 511 -57.01 -37.04 47.69
N GLN A 512 -57.98 -36.19 48.07
CA GLN A 512 -57.79 -34.74 48.08
C GLN A 512 -56.86 -34.29 49.23
N ILE A 513 -56.93 -34.97 50.38
CA ILE A 513 -56.02 -34.75 51.50
C ILE A 513 -54.60 -35.18 51.13
N ALA A 514 -54.44 -36.38 50.55
CA ALA A 514 -53.15 -36.89 50.09
C ALA A 514 -52.51 -36.00 49.01
N GLU A 515 -53.27 -35.45 48.06
CA GLU A 515 -52.75 -34.54 47.03
C GLU A 515 -52.30 -33.17 47.60
N LEU A 516 -52.96 -32.67 48.67
CA LEU A 516 -52.51 -31.47 49.37
C LEU A 516 -51.24 -31.73 50.20
N GLU A 517 -51.10 -32.91 50.78
CA GLU A 517 -49.90 -33.35 51.49
C GLU A 517 -48.72 -33.58 50.53
N ARG A 518 -48.98 -34.18 49.36
CA ARG A 518 -48.00 -34.37 48.27
C ARG A 518 -47.43 -33.02 47.82
N LYS A 519 -48.30 -32.02 47.56
CA LYS A 519 -47.89 -30.65 47.22
C LYS A 519 -47.11 -29.95 48.33
N LEU A 520 -47.37 -30.28 49.60
CA LEU A 520 -46.60 -29.72 50.71
C LEU A 520 -45.16 -30.29 50.69
N GLY A 521 -45.02 -31.60 50.46
CA GLY A 521 -43.71 -32.25 50.29
C GLY A 521 -42.92 -31.77 49.06
N GLU A 522 -43.60 -31.35 48.00
CA GLU A 522 -42.96 -30.68 46.85
C GLU A 522 -42.30 -29.34 47.28
N ILE A 523 -43.03 -28.50 48.02
CA ILE A 523 -42.49 -27.23 48.56
C ILE A 523 -41.37 -27.47 49.58
N ASP A 524 -41.54 -28.44 50.48
CA ASP A 524 -40.52 -28.76 51.49
C ASP A 524 -39.20 -29.21 50.83
N ALA A 525 -39.26 -29.91 49.69
CA ALA A 525 -38.08 -30.27 48.90
C ALA A 525 -37.47 -29.09 48.15
N GLU A 526 -38.28 -28.15 47.62
CA GLU A 526 -37.81 -26.90 47.02
C GLU A 526 -37.09 -26.00 48.04
N GLU A 527 -37.63 -25.87 49.27
CA GLU A 527 -36.97 -25.18 50.38
C GLU A 527 -35.60 -25.82 50.71
N GLU A 528 -35.52 -27.16 50.80
CA GLU A 528 -34.25 -27.85 51.08
C GLU A 528 -33.20 -27.63 49.97
N VAL A 529 -33.61 -27.44 48.71
CA VAL A 529 -32.69 -27.07 47.62
C VAL A 529 -32.15 -25.65 47.80
N ILE A 530 -32.97 -24.70 48.24
CA ILE A 530 -32.55 -23.32 48.54
C ILE A 530 -31.60 -23.30 49.76
N ASP A 531 -31.97 -23.98 50.86
CA ASP A 531 -31.17 -24.08 52.08
C ASP A 531 -29.77 -24.64 51.81
N ARG A 532 -29.65 -25.69 51.00
CA ARG A 532 -28.35 -26.27 50.60
C ARG A 532 -27.49 -25.28 49.81
N ARG A 533 -28.09 -24.48 48.93
CA ARG A 533 -27.40 -23.44 48.14
C ARG A 533 -26.94 -22.25 48.98
N GLU A 534 -27.70 -21.85 50.00
CA GLU A 534 -27.26 -20.81 50.94
C GLU A 534 -26.16 -21.31 51.89
N ALA A 535 -26.29 -22.54 52.39
CA ALA A 535 -25.30 -23.15 53.29
C ALA A 535 -23.95 -23.37 52.59
N ASN A 536 -23.94 -23.83 51.34
CA ASN A 536 -22.72 -24.06 50.57
C ASN A 536 -22.46 -22.96 49.53
N ARG A 537 -21.74 -21.91 49.94
CA ARG A 537 -21.30 -20.81 49.04
C ARG A 537 -20.39 -21.22 47.88
N ARG A 538 -19.92 -22.49 47.81
CA ARG A 538 -19.14 -23.04 46.70
C ARG A 538 -20.01 -23.77 45.67
N ALA A 539 -21.26 -24.09 46.02
CA ALA A 539 -22.22 -24.67 45.11
C ALA A 539 -22.69 -23.65 44.06
N GLY A 540 -23.08 -24.15 42.90
CA GLY A 540 -23.63 -23.33 41.81
C GLY A 540 -23.59 -24.07 40.48
N TYR A 541 -23.77 -23.33 39.40
CA TYR A 541 -23.65 -23.85 38.04
C TYR A 541 -22.39 -23.29 37.37
N VAL A 542 -21.57 -24.16 36.78
CA VAL A 542 -20.54 -23.77 35.82
C VAL A 542 -21.18 -23.76 34.43
N TYR A 543 -21.05 -22.64 33.73
CA TYR A 543 -21.57 -22.45 32.38
C TYR A 543 -20.44 -22.33 31.34
N VAL A 544 -20.68 -22.89 30.17
CA VAL A 544 -19.84 -22.73 28.97
C VAL A 544 -20.70 -22.12 27.88
N ILE A 545 -20.31 -20.93 27.41
CA ILE A 545 -21.09 -20.17 26.42
C ILE A 545 -20.18 -19.63 25.31
N SER A 546 -20.71 -19.48 24.10
CA SER A 546 -20.01 -18.81 22.98
C SER A 546 -20.92 -17.78 22.30
N ASN A 547 -20.35 -17.01 21.39
CA ASN A 547 -21.11 -16.07 20.56
C ASN A 547 -20.39 -15.93 19.23
N ILE A 548 -20.71 -16.81 18.28
CA ILE A 548 -19.98 -16.89 17.01
C ILE A 548 -20.11 -15.62 16.17
N GLY A 549 -21.19 -14.86 16.33
CA GLY A 549 -21.39 -13.58 15.65
C GLY A 549 -20.60 -12.40 16.24
N ALA A 550 -20.14 -12.50 17.49
CA ALA A 550 -19.30 -11.49 18.14
C ALA A 550 -17.81 -11.88 18.18
N PHE A 551 -17.50 -13.17 18.32
CA PHE A 551 -16.16 -13.66 18.65
C PHE A 551 -15.65 -14.81 17.75
N GLY A 552 -16.47 -15.32 16.83
CA GLY A 552 -16.15 -16.45 15.97
C GLY A 552 -16.24 -17.83 16.65
N GLU A 553 -16.00 -18.88 15.86
CA GLU A 553 -16.25 -20.28 16.23
C GLU A 553 -15.30 -20.85 17.30
N SER A 554 -14.15 -20.21 17.51
CA SER A 554 -13.08 -20.68 18.40
C SER A 554 -12.85 -19.75 19.61
N MET A 555 -13.94 -19.21 20.18
CA MET A 555 -13.89 -18.49 21.45
C MET A 555 -15.07 -18.84 22.35
N VAL A 556 -14.75 -19.27 23.57
CA VAL A 556 -15.72 -19.61 24.62
C VAL A 556 -15.48 -18.76 25.88
N LYS A 557 -16.55 -18.46 26.61
CA LYS A 557 -16.48 -18.02 28.00
C LYS A 557 -16.80 -19.21 28.92
N ILE A 558 -15.96 -19.41 29.93
CA ILE A 558 -16.18 -20.37 31.01
C ILE A 558 -16.31 -19.58 32.30
N GLY A 559 -17.41 -19.73 33.03
CA GLY A 559 -17.63 -19.04 34.31
C GLY A 559 -18.63 -19.78 35.19
N LEU A 560 -18.90 -19.23 36.38
CA LEU A 560 -19.87 -19.78 37.32
C LEU A 560 -20.98 -18.79 37.66
N THR A 561 -22.14 -19.32 38.08
CA THR A 561 -23.28 -18.57 38.62
C THR A 561 -23.83 -19.26 39.86
N ARG A 562 -24.33 -18.47 40.81
CA ARG A 562 -24.96 -18.94 42.07
C ARG A 562 -26.47 -18.69 42.11
N ARG A 563 -27.08 -18.25 41.01
CA ARG A 563 -28.52 -18.00 40.90
C ARG A 563 -29.37 -19.25 41.05
N LEU A 564 -30.64 -19.05 41.34
CA LEU A 564 -31.65 -20.11 41.35
C LEU A 564 -31.81 -20.67 39.93
N ASP A 565 -32.01 -19.79 38.94
CA ASP A 565 -31.96 -20.07 37.51
C ASP A 565 -30.60 -19.63 36.92
N PRO A 566 -29.79 -20.54 36.34
CA PRO A 566 -28.51 -20.17 35.72
C PRO A 566 -28.68 -19.45 34.36
N MET A 567 -29.79 -19.64 33.65
CA MET A 567 -30.01 -19.08 32.31
C MET A 567 -30.23 -17.57 32.36
N ASP A 568 -30.84 -17.07 33.42
CA ASP A 568 -30.97 -15.62 33.71
C ASP A 568 -29.62 -14.90 33.69
N ARG A 569 -28.55 -15.56 34.16
CA ARG A 569 -27.19 -15.01 34.08
C ARG A 569 -26.63 -15.02 32.66
N VAL A 570 -26.93 -16.04 31.85
CA VAL A 570 -26.51 -16.06 30.43
C VAL A 570 -27.20 -14.94 29.66
N ASN A 571 -28.50 -14.74 29.89
CA ASN A 571 -29.28 -13.66 29.30
C ASN A 571 -28.72 -12.27 29.67
N GLU A 572 -28.44 -12.01 30.96
CA GLU A 572 -27.80 -10.76 31.40
C GLU A 572 -26.44 -10.47 30.75
N LEU A 573 -25.64 -11.51 30.47
CA LEU A 573 -24.33 -11.36 29.84
C LEU A 573 -24.44 -10.98 28.36
N GLY A 574 -25.51 -11.40 27.66
CA GLY A 574 -25.78 -11.05 26.27
C GLY A 574 -26.31 -9.63 26.08
N ASP A 575 -27.29 -9.24 26.88
CA ASP A 575 -28.19 -8.10 26.60
C ASP A 575 -27.50 -6.72 26.51
N ALA A 576 -26.36 -6.54 27.20
CA ALA A 576 -25.75 -5.23 27.43
C ALA A 576 -24.43 -4.95 26.71
N SER A 577 -23.83 -5.92 25.98
CA SER A 577 -22.43 -5.78 25.51
C SER A 577 -22.03 -6.54 24.24
N VAL A 578 -22.91 -7.30 23.61
CA VAL A 578 -22.63 -8.05 22.37
C VAL A 578 -23.76 -7.87 21.34
N PRO A 579 -23.47 -7.97 20.02
CA PRO A 579 -24.46 -7.74 18.95
C PRO A 579 -25.47 -8.88 18.74
N PHE A 580 -25.25 -10.04 19.35
CA PHE A 580 -26.11 -11.22 19.32
C PHE A 580 -26.14 -11.84 20.72
N ARG A 581 -27.13 -12.70 21.02
CA ARG A 581 -27.15 -13.45 22.29
C ARG A 581 -26.02 -14.49 22.37
N PHE A 582 -25.75 -14.99 23.58
CA PHE A 582 -24.82 -16.09 23.81
C PHE A 582 -25.51 -17.44 23.60
N ASP A 583 -24.84 -18.34 22.89
CA ASP A 583 -25.18 -19.75 22.78
C ASP A 583 -24.67 -20.52 24.00
N VAL A 584 -25.48 -21.46 24.51
CA VAL A 584 -25.14 -22.29 25.69
C VAL A 584 -24.65 -23.65 25.22
N HIS A 585 -23.41 -23.99 25.58
CA HIS A 585 -22.84 -25.30 25.31
C HIS A 585 -22.98 -26.27 26.49
N ALA A 586 -22.94 -25.76 27.72
CA ALA A 586 -23.12 -26.56 28.94
C ALA A 586 -23.62 -25.73 30.13
N LEU A 587 -24.44 -26.34 30.99
CA LEU A 587 -24.84 -25.85 32.31
C LEU A 587 -24.72 -26.99 33.33
N ILE A 588 -23.66 -26.98 34.14
CA ILE A 588 -23.31 -28.10 35.04
C ILE A 588 -23.43 -27.64 36.49
N TYR A 589 -24.40 -28.19 37.22
CA TYR A 589 -24.48 -28.03 38.67
C TYR A 589 -23.31 -28.74 39.36
N SER A 590 -22.70 -28.11 40.36
CA SER A 590 -21.68 -28.71 41.20
C SER A 590 -21.69 -28.09 42.59
N ASP A 591 -21.55 -28.93 43.63
CA ASP A 591 -21.38 -28.49 45.01
C ASP A 591 -20.01 -27.83 45.27
N ASP A 592 -19.06 -27.94 44.33
CA ASP A 592 -17.85 -27.12 44.27
C ASP A 592 -17.62 -26.56 42.86
N ALA A 593 -18.60 -25.79 42.38
CA ALA A 593 -18.50 -25.04 41.13
C ALA A 593 -17.24 -24.14 41.09
N VAL A 594 -16.81 -23.62 42.24
CA VAL A 594 -15.56 -22.83 42.39
C VAL A 594 -14.31 -23.69 42.19
N GLY A 595 -14.33 -24.97 42.57
CA GLY A 595 -13.25 -25.91 42.30
C GLY A 595 -13.18 -26.30 40.82
N LEU A 596 -14.33 -26.59 40.22
CA LEU A 596 -14.48 -26.99 38.81
C LEU A 596 -14.09 -25.85 37.85
N GLU A 597 -14.61 -24.64 38.06
CA GLU A 597 -14.29 -23.46 37.26
C GLU A 597 -12.77 -23.17 37.27
N ARG A 598 -12.13 -23.19 38.45
CA ARG A 598 -10.69 -23.02 38.58
C ARG A 598 -9.87 -24.14 37.94
N ALA A 599 -10.41 -25.36 37.84
CA ALA A 599 -9.74 -26.45 37.13
C ALA A 599 -9.74 -26.19 35.62
N LEU A 600 -10.88 -25.84 35.04
CA LEU A 600 -11.02 -25.50 33.62
C LEU A 600 -10.19 -24.26 33.26
N HIS A 601 -10.17 -23.22 34.10
CA HIS A 601 -9.34 -22.03 33.87
C HIS A 601 -7.85 -22.37 33.79
N ARG A 602 -7.34 -23.28 34.64
CA ARG A 602 -5.94 -23.73 34.57
C ARG A 602 -5.67 -24.58 33.33
N GLU A 603 -6.57 -25.49 32.98
CA GLU A 603 -6.49 -26.35 31.78
C GLU A 603 -6.41 -25.53 30.48
N PHE A 604 -6.98 -24.32 30.48
CA PHE A 604 -7.04 -23.42 29.32
C PHE A 604 -6.22 -22.13 29.47
N GLU A 605 -5.38 -21.99 30.50
CA GLU A 605 -4.69 -20.73 30.83
C GLU A 605 -3.80 -20.23 29.67
N ASP A 606 -3.04 -21.12 29.03
CA ASP A 606 -2.22 -20.77 27.83
C ASP A 606 -3.06 -20.21 26.68
N ARG A 607 -4.34 -20.62 26.60
CA ARG A 607 -5.32 -20.22 25.59
C ARG A 607 -6.24 -19.09 26.07
N ARG A 608 -6.00 -18.50 27.25
CA ARG A 608 -6.77 -17.35 27.75
C ARG A 608 -6.58 -16.13 26.85
N VAL A 609 -7.69 -15.52 26.43
CA VAL A 609 -7.74 -14.35 25.54
C VAL A 609 -7.17 -13.11 26.24
N ASN A 610 -7.52 -12.88 27.51
CA ASN A 610 -7.02 -11.76 28.29
C ASN A 610 -6.01 -12.24 29.36
N ARG A 611 -4.72 -12.13 29.03
CA ARG A 611 -3.59 -12.50 29.91
C ARG A 611 -3.24 -11.42 30.96
N VAL A 612 -3.96 -10.30 31.00
CA VAL A 612 -3.69 -9.15 31.87
C VAL A 612 -4.67 -9.11 33.03
N ASN A 613 -5.96 -9.24 32.72
CA ASN A 613 -7.04 -9.35 33.69
C ASN A 613 -7.68 -10.74 33.57
N ALA A 614 -7.16 -11.68 34.37
CA ALA A 614 -7.63 -13.07 34.42
C ALA A 614 -9.11 -13.22 34.84
N ARG A 615 -9.77 -12.15 35.34
CA ARG A 615 -11.23 -12.12 35.58
C ARG A 615 -12.05 -11.97 34.29
N ARG A 616 -11.40 -11.80 33.13
CA ARG A 616 -12.04 -11.86 31.80
C ARG A 616 -11.82 -13.24 31.21
N GLU A 617 -12.75 -14.13 31.54
CA GLU A 617 -12.65 -15.59 31.44
C GLU A 617 -13.04 -16.10 30.04
N PHE A 618 -12.45 -15.50 29.00
CA PHE A 618 -12.60 -15.92 27.60
C PHE A 618 -11.35 -16.69 27.16
N PHE A 619 -11.55 -17.76 26.38
CA PHE A 619 -10.50 -18.69 25.98
C PHE A 619 -10.61 -19.04 24.49
N HIS A 620 -9.47 -19.13 23.79
CA HIS A 620 -9.35 -19.58 22.40
C HIS A 620 -9.40 -21.11 22.33
N VAL A 621 -10.60 -21.65 22.52
CA VAL A 621 -10.88 -23.08 22.71
C VAL A 621 -12.21 -23.39 22.00
N ALA A 622 -12.29 -24.51 21.27
CA ALA A 622 -13.54 -24.95 20.67
C ALA A 622 -14.44 -25.65 21.73
N PRO A 623 -15.78 -25.54 21.67
CA PRO A 623 -16.69 -26.13 22.67
C PRO A 623 -16.40 -27.62 22.97
N ALA A 624 -16.17 -28.42 21.92
CA ALA A 624 -15.75 -29.82 21.99
C ALA A 624 -14.59 -30.07 23.00
N GLN A 625 -13.56 -29.21 22.98
CA GLN A 625 -12.40 -29.35 23.86
C GLN A 625 -12.74 -29.05 25.32
N VAL A 626 -13.76 -28.21 25.57
CA VAL A 626 -14.27 -27.92 26.91
C VAL A 626 -15.12 -29.09 27.43
N ARG A 627 -15.97 -29.70 26.58
CA ARG A 627 -16.67 -30.97 26.91
C ARG A 627 -15.67 -32.03 27.35
N ASP A 628 -14.60 -32.23 26.57
CA ASP A 628 -13.63 -33.29 26.84
C ASP A 628 -12.87 -33.03 28.16
N ALA A 629 -12.64 -31.77 28.54
CA ALA A 629 -12.10 -31.40 29.85
C ALA A 629 -13.14 -31.55 30.98
N LEU A 630 -14.39 -31.16 30.76
CA LEU A 630 -15.49 -31.35 31.71
C LEU A 630 -15.70 -32.83 32.03
N ALA A 631 -15.64 -33.73 31.04
CA ALA A 631 -15.71 -35.17 31.25
C ALA A 631 -14.59 -35.72 32.15
N ARG A 632 -13.41 -35.06 32.20
CA ARG A 632 -12.32 -35.41 33.14
C ARG A 632 -12.53 -34.88 34.57
N TYR A 633 -13.22 -33.76 34.74
CA TYR A 633 -13.32 -33.06 36.04
C TYR A 633 -14.69 -33.15 36.73
N ALA A 634 -15.79 -33.34 35.99
CA ALA A 634 -17.16 -33.39 36.52
C ALA A 634 -17.76 -34.81 36.58
N GLY A 635 -17.09 -35.81 35.98
CA GLY A 635 -17.54 -37.21 35.99
C GLY A 635 -18.81 -37.45 35.17
N GLN A 636 -19.67 -38.37 35.64
CA GLN A 636 -20.90 -38.78 34.94
C GLN A 636 -22.14 -37.92 35.27
N HIS A 637 -21.97 -36.79 35.95
CA HIS A 637 -23.10 -35.89 36.23
C HIS A 637 -23.57 -35.24 34.92
N LEU A 638 -24.83 -35.55 34.55
CA LEU A 638 -25.51 -35.33 33.28
C LEU A 638 -24.91 -34.24 32.36
N LEU A 639 -24.02 -34.64 31.45
CA LEU A 639 -23.56 -33.76 30.35
C LEU A 639 -24.62 -33.69 29.24
N GLU A 640 -25.62 -32.83 29.42
CA GLU A 640 -26.27 -32.21 28.26
C GLU A 640 -25.28 -31.18 27.68
N PHE A 641 -24.67 -31.54 26.55
CA PHE A 641 -23.65 -30.73 25.88
C PHE A 641 -24.04 -30.44 24.43
N HIS A 642 -24.30 -29.16 24.13
CA HIS A 642 -24.59 -28.71 22.77
C HIS A 642 -23.29 -28.34 22.08
N GLU A 643 -22.80 -29.20 21.17
CA GLU A 643 -21.51 -29.01 20.51
C GLU A 643 -21.55 -27.95 19.41
N GLU A 644 -22.63 -27.91 18.62
CA GLU A 644 -22.92 -26.80 17.71
C GLU A 644 -23.74 -25.71 18.43
N PRO A 645 -23.38 -24.42 18.27
CA PRO A 645 -24.24 -23.30 18.70
C PRO A 645 -25.46 -23.17 17.80
N ASP A 646 -26.58 -22.64 18.32
CA ASP A 646 -27.83 -22.43 17.57
C ASP A 646 -27.82 -21.11 16.77
N ALA A 647 -27.25 -20.05 17.36
CA ALA A 647 -26.93 -18.77 16.76
C ALA A 647 -27.98 -18.21 15.76
N PRO A 648 -29.29 -18.24 16.06
CA PRO A 648 -30.34 -18.07 15.05
C PRO A 648 -30.32 -16.68 14.40
N GLU A 649 -30.07 -15.64 15.21
CA GLU A 649 -29.97 -14.24 14.76
C GLU A 649 -28.77 -14.04 13.81
N TRP A 650 -27.64 -14.69 14.09
CA TRP A 650 -26.44 -14.64 13.25
C TRP A 650 -26.64 -15.44 11.95
N ARG A 651 -27.19 -16.66 12.02
CA ARG A 651 -27.49 -17.48 10.85
C ARG A 651 -28.48 -16.77 9.91
N ALA A 652 -29.52 -16.13 10.46
CA ALA A 652 -30.44 -15.29 9.71
C ALA A 652 -29.76 -14.06 9.09
N SER A 653 -28.85 -13.39 9.82
CA SER A 653 -28.09 -12.24 9.32
C SER A 653 -27.16 -12.62 8.15
N VAL A 654 -26.48 -13.77 8.23
CA VAL A 654 -25.64 -14.31 7.16
C VAL A 654 -26.48 -14.72 5.94
N ALA A 655 -27.66 -15.32 6.16
CA ALA A 655 -28.59 -15.66 5.08
C ALA A 655 -29.11 -14.40 4.34
N ALA A 656 -29.47 -13.36 5.09
CA ALA A 656 -29.88 -12.07 4.52
C ALA A 656 -28.76 -11.39 3.72
N ALA A 657 -27.53 -11.38 4.25
CA ALA A 657 -26.37 -10.85 3.53
C ALA A 657 -26.11 -11.59 2.21
N ARG A 658 -26.26 -12.92 2.19
CA ARG A 658 -26.12 -13.75 0.99
C ARG A 658 -27.23 -13.50 -0.04
N SER A 659 -28.50 -13.34 0.38
CA SER A 659 -29.58 -13.03 -0.56
C SER A 659 -29.44 -11.64 -1.20
N THR A 660 -28.91 -10.65 -0.47
CA THR A 660 -28.60 -9.31 -1.02
C THR A 660 -27.37 -9.25 -1.92
N ALA A 661 -26.60 -10.34 -2.05
CA ALA A 661 -25.42 -10.43 -2.92
C ALA A 661 -25.66 -11.30 -4.17
N GLY A 662 -26.85 -11.88 -4.32
CA GLY A 662 -27.24 -12.79 -5.40
C GLY A 662 -28.18 -12.19 -6.46
N GLY A 663 -28.35 -10.88 -6.48
CA GLY A 663 -29.20 -10.13 -7.42
C GLY A 663 -28.73 -8.69 -7.62
#